data_AF-A0A841BR11-F1
#
_entry.id   AF-A0A841BR11-F1
#
_cell.length_a   1.000
_cell.length_b   1.000
_cell.length_c   1.000
_cell.angle_alpha   90.00
_cell.angle_beta   90.00
_cell.angle_gamma   90.00
#
_symmetry.space_group_name_H-M   'P 1'
#
loop_
_entity.id
_entity.type
_entity.pdbx_description
1 polymer ?
#
loop_
_entity_poly.entity_id
_entity_poly.type
_entity_poly.pdbx_seq_one_letter_code
_entity_poly.pdbx_strand_id
1 'polypeptide(L)'
;MQPRSPGIRSLKTWHWRAIAPAAVAALAASLIMIAPLTSANAADTLISQGKPVLASSLETAGDTAENAVDGNVGTRWASAHSDPQWIRIDLGATASISQVILRWEGAYATSFQIQTSADGTTGWTPIYTTTTGPGGLQTLNVTGSGRYIRMYGTVRANGYGYSLWEFQVYGSFGGTPPATCGTVNAALNQPATASSTENAQANPASAAVDGNAGTRWASIFADPQWLRVDLGSTKSICKVELVWEAAYATSFQIQTSADGTTGWTPIYTTTTGTGGTQSLDVTGSGRYIRMNGTARGSGYGYSLWEFRVFTGAGPSTSPSTQPSTSPSSSPPPQGNWTTIWSDDFNGAANTSPSAANWLLRTGTQYPGGAANWGTGEIETASASTANVYLDGNGKLNIKAIRDGAGAWTSGRIETQRLDFAPAPGELLKFSATLQQPNVANGLGYWPAFRATGAAYRGNYNNWPGVGETDIMSGVNGRSQSSNTLHCGTAPDGVCGEYNGRTSGLASCTGCQTGFHEYSQVIDRTKTDEEIRFYLDGFQTWVVRESQVGVAAWQAAIQHGFYLRFDLAIGGLYPNAIAGETVPTPNTTSGGILSVDTVSVSKQVGTTAPAMTDPAVPGGPSVVAVTGTQGNWQLRVGGQPWTVKGLTYGPPQAAADGYMRDLKNMGVNTIRTWGVDDANTPTLLNKAAQQGIKVIVGHWLNQGADYANDAAYKNATKTEIVNRVNALKNNPGVLMWDVGNEVILTMQDHGYTPAEVEARRIGYAKFVNELAVAIHAADPNHPVTSTDAYTFAWTYYKAYSPALDLLAVNSYGAVGNIKQDWINGNYSKPYIVTEAGPDGEWEVPNDINGVPTEPTDLQKKAMYTASWNTIIGHTGVALGATEFHYGLENDFGGVWLNTFTGGWRRTGYHSLKQAYTGTPSANTSPEINSMTVSNQTAVPAGGTFTVNVGVSDPQGDQIRYNLMFSNKHITGGTGFSNVRFTQTGNGAFTVTAPEQLGVWKVYVYAFDGQGNVGIEQKSFKVVPPTIPGTNIALGKTVTASSYQPTGTNGPQLPSYAVDNNYSTRWASEWLPTAWVQVDLGSVQTFNRVLLAWEAAYATGYQLQVSNDGTNWTNVYTTTSGNGGFDDITATATGRYVRVNGTAKATAYGYSLWEFGIYKN
;
A
#
# COMPACT_ATOMS: atom_id res chain seq x y z
N MET A 1 -32.51 82.04 12.38
CA MET A 1 -33.92 82.51 12.47
C MET A 1 -34.59 81.86 13.69
N GLN A 2 -35.84 82.25 13.98
CA GLN A 2 -36.73 81.72 15.02
C GLN A 2 -37.28 80.29 14.70
N PRO A 3 -38.09 79.59 15.56
CA PRO A 3 -38.05 79.49 17.05
C PRO A 3 -38.58 78.13 17.69
N ARG A 4 -38.68 78.11 19.04
CA ARG A 4 -39.59 77.31 19.94
C ARG A 4 -39.14 75.93 20.51
N SER A 5 -39.89 75.44 21.52
CA SER A 5 -39.45 74.65 22.73
C SER A 5 -40.66 73.90 23.37
N PRO A 6 -40.61 73.16 24.54
CA PRO A 6 -39.55 72.84 25.55
C PRO A 6 -39.22 71.31 25.60
N GLY A 7 -38.86 70.56 26.67
CA GLY A 7 -38.64 70.71 28.14
C GLY A 7 -38.41 69.33 28.83
N ILE A 8 -38.24 69.09 30.15
CA ILE A 8 -37.90 69.91 31.34
C ILE A 8 -37.54 68.99 32.58
N ARG A 9 -36.36 69.16 33.22
CA ARG A 9 -35.98 68.87 34.66
C ARG A 9 -36.02 67.38 35.21
N SER A 10 -35.36 66.93 36.32
CA SER A 10 -34.46 67.52 37.36
C SER A 10 -33.75 66.49 38.32
N LEU A 11 -32.43 66.68 38.64
CA LEU A 11 -31.71 66.56 39.98
C LEU A 11 -31.73 65.20 40.81
N LYS A 12 -30.86 64.81 41.79
CA LYS A 12 -29.52 65.24 42.35
C LYS A 12 -28.97 64.25 43.47
N THR A 13 -27.62 64.10 43.61
CA THR A 13 -26.81 63.85 44.88
C THR A 13 -27.09 62.56 45.74
N TRP A 14 -26.42 62.11 46.84
CA TRP A 14 -25.11 62.25 47.59
C TRP A 14 -25.02 61.13 48.70
N HIS A 15 -23.97 60.84 49.53
CA HIS A 15 -22.47 60.91 49.52
C HIS A 15 -21.88 60.40 50.90
N TRP A 16 -20.53 60.35 51.09
CA TRP A 16 -19.73 60.15 52.35
C TRP A 16 -19.68 58.73 53.02
N ARG A 17 -18.83 58.44 54.04
CA ARG A 17 -17.33 58.44 54.20
C ARG A 17 -16.88 58.02 55.64
N ALA A 18 -15.66 57.49 55.81
CA ALA A 18 -14.80 57.51 57.04
C ALA A 18 -15.19 56.63 58.27
N ILE A 19 -14.34 56.22 59.26
CA ILE A 19 -12.86 56.14 59.48
C ILE A 19 -12.53 55.10 60.62
N ALA A 20 -11.25 54.71 60.83
CA ALA A 20 -10.72 53.76 61.86
C ALA A 20 -10.42 54.46 63.25
N PRO A 21 -9.50 54.05 64.21
CA PRO A 21 -8.40 53.03 64.24
C PRO A 21 -8.08 52.29 65.60
N ALA A 22 -7.00 51.45 65.60
CA ALA A 22 -6.13 50.97 66.73
C ALA A 22 -6.77 50.02 67.81
N ALA A 23 -6.07 49.17 68.61
CA ALA A 23 -4.66 48.76 68.87
C ALA A 23 -4.65 47.43 69.72
N VAL A 24 -3.58 46.67 70.09
CA VAL A 24 -2.15 46.48 69.69
C VAL A 24 -1.53 45.20 70.39
N ALA A 25 -0.55 44.53 69.75
CA ALA A 25 0.52 43.59 70.23
C ALA A 25 0.26 42.29 71.06
N ALA A 26 0.67 41.13 70.50
CA ALA A 26 1.46 40.04 71.12
C ALA A 26 2.09 39.11 70.02
N LEU A 27 3.10 38.28 70.34
CA LEU A 27 3.86 37.47 69.35
C LEU A 27 3.38 36.00 69.24
N ALA A 28 3.27 35.47 68.01
CA ALA A 28 3.80 34.16 67.59
C ALA A 28 3.46 33.84 66.11
N ALA A 29 4.33 33.08 65.43
CA ALA A 29 4.13 32.30 64.18
C ALA A 29 3.32 32.92 62.99
N SER A 30 3.95 32.94 61.80
CA SER A 30 3.32 33.35 60.54
C SER A 30 2.26 32.35 60.02
N LEU A 31 1.04 32.44 60.56
CA LEU A 31 -0.14 31.70 60.10
C LEU A 31 -1.25 32.69 59.73
N ILE A 32 -1.20 33.17 58.48
CA ILE A 32 -2.28 33.98 57.92
C ILE A 32 -3.46 33.06 57.63
N MET A 33 -4.42 33.00 58.56
CA MET A 33 -5.77 32.54 58.26
C MET A 33 -6.47 33.58 57.37
N ILE A 34 -6.24 33.50 56.06
CA ILE A 34 -7.24 33.95 55.09
C ILE A 34 -8.44 33.05 55.30
N ALA A 35 -9.55 33.61 55.80
CA ALA A 35 -10.84 32.93 55.72
C ALA A 35 -11.07 32.59 54.24
N PRO A 36 -11.40 31.33 53.89
CA PRO A 36 -11.50 30.93 52.50
C PRO A 36 -12.60 31.75 51.84
N LEU A 37 -12.18 32.67 50.95
CA LEU A 37 -13.06 33.24 49.94
C LEU A 37 -13.72 32.05 49.24
N THR A 38 -15.04 31.96 49.34
CA THR A 38 -15.79 31.00 48.54
C THR A 38 -15.49 31.30 47.08
N SER A 39 -14.70 30.45 46.44
CA SER A 39 -14.45 30.52 45.02
C SER A 39 -15.81 30.50 44.34
N ALA A 40 -16.14 31.58 43.63
CA ALA A 40 -17.32 31.59 42.79
C ALA A 40 -17.12 30.51 41.73
N ASN A 41 -17.77 29.36 41.92
CA ASN A 41 -17.80 28.32 40.90
C ASN A 41 -18.31 28.98 39.61
N ALA A 42 -17.60 28.79 38.51
CA ALA A 42 -18.14 29.15 37.20
C ALA A 42 -19.48 28.42 37.05
N ALA A 43 -20.49 29.12 36.53
CA ALA A 43 -21.77 28.50 36.23
C ALA A 43 -21.53 27.30 35.29
N ASP A 44 -22.16 26.17 35.57
CA ASP A 44 -21.96 24.95 34.79
C ASP A 44 -22.26 25.22 33.30
N THR A 45 -21.38 24.75 32.42
CA THR A 45 -21.48 25.05 30.99
C THR A 45 -22.45 24.08 30.34
N LEU A 46 -23.39 24.57 29.51
CA LEU A 46 -24.23 23.74 28.68
C LEU A 46 -23.38 23.07 27.59
N ILE A 47 -23.18 21.77 27.70
CA ILE A 47 -22.29 20.96 26.85
C ILE A 47 -23.01 20.03 25.87
N SER A 48 -24.34 19.93 25.90
CA SER A 48 -25.13 19.14 24.91
C SER A 48 -25.66 19.91 23.69
N GLN A 49 -25.68 21.25 23.71
CA GLN A 49 -26.34 22.00 22.63
C GLN A 49 -25.62 21.78 21.28
N GLY A 50 -26.41 21.47 20.23
CA GLY A 50 -25.91 21.20 18.87
C GLY A 50 -25.05 19.94 18.74
N LYS A 51 -25.06 19.04 19.73
CA LYS A 51 -24.24 17.82 19.72
C LYS A 51 -24.88 16.69 18.90
N PRO A 52 -24.08 15.77 18.32
CA PRO A 52 -24.61 14.57 17.66
C PRO A 52 -25.45 13.74 18.62
N VAL A 53 -26.61 13.28 18.15
CA VAL A 53 -27.57 12.50 18.92
C VAL A 53 -28.02 11.26 18.17
N LEU A 54 -28.58 10.30 18.91
CA LEU A 54 -29.21 9.09 18.38
C LEU A 54 -30.33 8.69 19.33
N ALA A 55 -31.44 8.16 18.80
CA ALA A 55 -32.53 7.62 19.59
C ALA A 55 -32.86 6.18 19.18
N SER A 56 -33.53 5.43 20.06
CA SER A 56 -34.02 4.08 19.78
C SER A 56 -35.17 4.02 18.76
N SER A 57 -35.93 5.12 18.64
CA SER A 57 -36.99 5.29 17.64
C SER A 57 -37.39 6.76 17.51
N LEU A 58 -38.24 7.04 16.53
CA LEU A 58 -38.91 8.32 16.29
C LEU A 58 -40.40 8.10 16.00
N GLU A 59 -41.27 8.99 16.48
CA GLU A 59 -42.74 8.91 16.34
C GLU A 59 -43.18 9.23 14.91
N THR A 60 -42.67 10.33 14.36
CA THR A 60 -42.79 10.69 12.94
C THR A 60 -41.46 11.21 12.40
N ALA A 61 -41.33 11.30 11.07
CA ALA A 61 -40.13 11.81 10.41
C ALA A 61 -39.78 13.29 10.75
N GLY A 62 -40.67 14.02 11.42
CA GLY A 62 -40.38 15.37 11.93
C GLY A 62 -39.91 15.42 13.39
N ASP A 63 -40.13 14.37 14.19
CA ASP A 63 -39.84 14.32 15.62
C ASP A 63 -38.45 13.69 15.92
N THR A 64 -37.42 14.14 15.18
CA THR A 64 -36.09 13.51 15.19
C THR A 64 -35.31 13.79 16.47
N ALA A 65 -34.20 13.09 16.69
CA ALA A 65 -33.44 13.20 17.94
C ALA A 65 -32.76 14.58 18.12
N GLU A 66 -32.35 15.19 17.01
CA GLU A 66 -31.63 16.47 16.91
C GLU A 66 -32.42 17.61 17.53
N ASN A 67 -33.74 17.57 17.37
CA ASN A 67 -34.70 18.52 17.95
C ASN A 67 -34.65 18.62 19.48
N ALA A 68 -34.11 17.61 20.19
CA ALA A 68 -33.97 17.66 21.65
C ALA A 68 -32.67 18.32 22.12
N VAL A 69 -31.83 18.82 21.21
CA VAL A 69 -30.56 19.51 21.53
C VAL A 69 -30.31 20.74 20.64
N ASP A 70 -31.30 21.21 19.88
CA ASP A 70 -31.14 22.30 18.90
C ASP A 70 -31.18 23.72 19.51
N GLY A 71 -31.70 23.88 20.73
CA GLY A 71 -31.87 25.15 21.44
C GLY A 71 -33.27 25.77 21.27
N ASN A 72 -34.18 25.10 20.57
CA ASN A 72 -35.49 25.60 20.17
C ASN A 72 -36.61 24.81 20.84
N VAL A 73 -37.18 25.38 21.91
CA VAL A 73 -38.33 24.80 22.65
C VAL A 73 -39.66 24.74 21.85
N GLY A 74 -39.62 24.97 20.54
CA GLY A 74 -40.70 24.71 19.58
C GLY A 74 -40.49 23.45 18.70
N THR A 75 -39.37 22.76 18.81
CA THR A 75 -39.07 21.46 18.19
C THR A 75 -38.86 20.39 19.26
N ARG A 76 -39.17 19.13 18.96
CA ARG A 76 -39.09 18.02 19.92
C ARG A 76 -38.55 16.73 19.29
N TRP A 77 -37.89 15.90 20.09
CA TRP A 77 -37.84 14.45 19.83
C TRP A 77 -39.12 13.79 20.37
N ALA A 78 -39.59 12.73 19.71
CA ALA A 78 -40.62 11.85 20.27
C ALA A 78 -40.37 10.40 19.85
N SER A 79 -40.53 9.43 20.76
CA SER A 79 -40.34 8.00 20.49
C SER A 79 -41.60 7.28 20.01
N ALA A 80 -41.43 6.08 19.45
CA ALA A 80 -42.51 5.11 19.33
C ALA A 80 -43.14 4.77 20.70
N HIS A 81 -44.41 4.32 20.68
CA HIS A 81 -45.26 4.12 21.86
C HIS A 81 -45.04 2.79 22.59
N SER A 82 -43.78 2.46 22.89
CA SER A 82 -43.38 1.23 23.60
C SER A 82 -42.31 1.51 24.66
N ASP A 83 -42.03 0.51 25.48
CA ASP A 83 -41.03 0.58 26.57
C ASP A 83 -40.04 -0.59 26.44
N PRO A 84 -38.74 -0.38 26.71
CA PRO A 84 -38.06 0.89 27.00
C PRO A 84 -37.69 1.67 25.73
N GLN A 85 -37.38 2.96 25.87
CA GLN A 85 -36.86 3.82 24.79
C GLN A 85 -35.74 4.73 25.33
N TRP A 86 -34.88 5.26 24.45
CA TRP A 86 -33.79 6.15 24.83
C TRP A 86 -33.43 7.18 23.78
N ILE A 87 -32.83 8.28 24.24
CA ILE A 87 -32.12 9.27 23.43
C ILE A 87 -30.73 9.52 24.03
N ARG A 88 -29.70 9.50 23.18
CA ARG A 88 -28.27 9.54 23.51
C ARG A 88 -27.62 10.73 22.83
N ILE A 89 -26.79 11.47 23.57
CA ILE A 89 -25.95 12.58 23.10
C ILE A 89 -24.48 12.14 23.13
N ASP A 90 -23.70 12.52 22.10
CA ASP A 90 -22.23 12.50 22.12
C ASP A 90 -21.69 13.89 22.45
N LEU A 91 -21.11 14.07 23.63
CA LEU A 91 -20.54 15.36 24.05
C LEU A 91 -19.25 15.70 23.28
N GLY A 92 -18.69 14.75 22.52
CA GLY A 92 -17.49 14.89 21.68
C GLY A 92 -16.17 14.53 22.39
N ALA A 93 -16.15 14.63 23.72
CA ALA A 93 -15.06 14.21 24.59
C ALA A 93 -15.61 13.83 25.97
N THR A 94 -14.79 13.18 26.82
CA THR A 94 -15.22 12.85 28.19
C THR A 94 -15.39 14.13 29.01
N ALA A 95 -16.62 14.40 29.44
CA ALA A 95 -16.96 15.48 30.36
C ALA A 95 -17.18 14.96 31.77
N SER A 96 -16.92 15.82 32.76
CA SER A 96 -17.54 15.76 34.08
C SER A 96 -18.92 16.41 33.98
N ILE A 97 -19.97 15.72 34.42
CA ILE A 97 -21.36 16.16 34.31
C ILE A 97 -21.89 16.44 35.72
N SER A 98 -22.46 17.64 35.90
CA SER A 98 -22.94 18.18 37.19
C SER A 98 -24.46 18.39 37.24
N GLN A 99 -25.09 18.60 36.09
CA GLN A 99 -26.54 18.77 36.01
C GLN A 99 -27.09 18.32 34.64
N VAL A 100 -28.33 17.85 34.63
CA VAL A 100 -29.14 17.61 33.43
C VAL A 100 -30.47 18.35 33.59
N ILE A 101 -30.93 19.03 32.54
CA ILE A 101 -32.29 19.56 32.47
C ILE A 101 -33.04 18.84 31.35
N LEU A 102 -34.13 18.18 31.71
CA LEU A 102 -35.09 17.60 30.76
C LEU A 102 -36.31 18.51 30.65
N ARG A 103 -36.67 18.92 29.44
CA ARG A 103 -37.93 19.62 29.15
C ARG A 103 -38.87 18.68 28.43
N TRP A 104 -39.69 17.97 29.19
CA TRP A 104 -40.66 17.02 28.64
C TRP A 104 -41.86 17.71 27.97
N GLU A 105 -42.45 17.01 27.02
CA GLU A 105 -43.80 17.22 26.50
C GLU A 105 -44.84 16.60 27.47
N GLY A 106 -46.14 16.65 27.17
CA GLY A 106 -47.17 15.86 27.84
C GLY A 106 -46.94 14.33 27.76
N ALA A 107 -46.20 13.84 26.76
CA ALA A 107 -45.71 12.47 26.68
C ALA A 107 -44.33 12.33 27.37
N TYR A 108 -44.31 11.81 28.62
CA TYR A 108 -43.10 11.79 29.46
C TYR A 108 -42.86 10.48 30.24
N ALA A 109 -41.65 10.32 30.78
CA ALA A 109 -41.28 9.19 31.64
C ALA A 109 -41.72 9.37 33.10
N THR A 110 -42.45 8.39 33.64
CA THR A 110 -42.57 8.21 35.10
C THR A 110 -41.38 7.42 35.64
N SER A 111 -40.89 6.42 34.91
CA SER A 111 -39.64 5.72 35.25
C SER A 111 -38.57 5.94 34.17
N PHE A 112 -37.40 6.42 34.57
CA PHE A 112 -36.24 6.57 33.69
C PHE A 112 -34.92 6.62 34.47
N GLN A 113 -33.83 6.46 33.72
CA GLN A 113 -32.46 6.69 34.18
C GLN A 113 -31.76 7.74 33.30
N ILE A 114 -30.83 8.50 33.88
CA ILE A 114 -29.75 9.12 33.10
C ILE A 114 -28.53 8.22 33.24
N GLN A 115 -27.89 7.87 32.13
CA GLN A 115 -26.73 6.98 32.10
C GLN A 115 -25.58 7.61 31.30
N THR A 116 -24.33 7.31 31.64
CA THR A 116 -23.14 7.70 30.86
C THR A 116 -22.38 6.49 30.33
N SER A 117 -21.59 6.70 29.26
CA SER A 117 -20.67 5.70 28.70
C SER A 117 -19.46 6.39 28.03
N ALA A 118 -18.36 5.64 27.87
CA ALA A 118 -17.18 6.05 27.11
C ALA A 118 -17.31 5.74 25.60
N ASP A 119 -18.02 4.66 25.23
CA ASP A 119 -18.18 4.19 23.85
C ASP A 119 -19.56 4.53 23.24
N GLY A 120 -20.56 4.79 24.09
CA GLY A 120 -21.93 5.08 23.68
C GLY A 120 -22.71 3.86 23.17
N THR A 121 -22.15 2.65 23.22
CA THR A 121 -22.75 1.40 22.75
C THR A 121 -22.90 0.40 23.90
N THR A 122 -21.89 0.25 24.75
CA THR A 122 -21.86 -0.62 25.92
C THR A 122 -21.54 0.18 27.19
N GLY A 123 -21.16 -0.47 28.30
CA GLY A 123 -20.60 0.18 29.50
C GLY A 123 -21.51 1.17 30.26
N TRP A 124 -22.81 1.19 29.96
CA TRP A 124 -23.75 2.22 30.46
C TRP A 124 -23.90 2.22 31.98
N THR A 125 -23.45 3.30 32.62
CA THR A 125 -23.48 3.51 34.07
C THR A 125 -24.56 4.52 34.46
N PRO A 126 -25.58 4.17 35.28
CA PRO A 126 -26.58 5.12 35.74
C PRO A 126 -26.01 6.19 36.68
N ILE A 127 -26.26 7.46 36.37
CA ILE A 127 -25.92 8.64 37.19
C ILE A 127 -27.17 9.34 37.77
N TYR A 128 -28.36 8.93 37.32
CA TYR A 128 -29.66 9.26 37.93
C TYR A 128 -30.65 8.10 37.70
N THR A 129 -31.63 7.93 38.58
CA THR A 129 -32.73 6.97 38.43
C THR A 129 -33.96 7.47 39.18
N THR A 130 -35.14 7.36 38.59
CA THR A 130 -36.43 7.60 39.25
C THR A 130 -37.51 6.64 38.74
N THR A 131 -38.55 6.45 39.55
CA THR A 131 -39.79 5.73 39.20
C THR A 131 -41.05 6.59 39.38
N THR A 132 -40.89 7.86 39.75
CA THR A 132 -41.97 8.83 40.04
C THR A 132 -41.74 10.18 39.35
N GLY A 133 -41.12 10.16 38.16
CA GLY A 133 -40.87 11.34 37.33
C GLY A 133 -42.14 12.17 37.05
N PRO A 134 -42.19 13.47 37.39
CA PRO A 134 -43.41 14.29 37.31
C PRO A 134 -43.70 14.92 35.94
N GLY A 135 -42.93 14.57 34.90
CA GLY A 135 -42.95 15.27 33.60
C GLY A 135 -42.46 16.71 33.68
N GLY A 136 -42.87 17.55 32.74
CA GLY A 136 -42.58 19.00 32.72
C GLY A 136 -41.10 19.36 32.57
N LEU A 137 -40.68 20.46 33.20
CA LEU A 137 -39.27 20.87 33.28
C LEU A 137 -38.63 20.26 34.53
N GLN A 138 -37.62 19.41 34.34
CA GLN A 138 -36.94 18.68 35.41
C GLN A 138 -35.45 19.04 35.43
N THR A 139 -35.00 19.74 36.47
CA THR A 139 -33.58 19.96 36.75
C THR A 139 -33.08 18.86 37.67
N LEU A 140 -32.14 18.06 37.18
CA LEU A 140 -31.54 16.89 37.82
C LEU A 140 -30.08 17.21 38.14
N ASN A 141 -29.76 17.49 39.40
CA ASN A 141 -28.36 17.56 39.83
C ASN A 141 -27.81 16.12 39.88
N VAL A 142 -26.68 15.88 39.21
CA VAL A 142 -26.10 14.56 39.00
C VAL A 142 -24.58 14.63 39.14
N THR A 143 -23.94 13.51 39.42
CA THR A 143 -22.47 13.43 39.43
C THR A 143 -22.04 12.23 38.62
N GLY A 144 -21.26 12.46 37.56
CA GLY A 144 -20.69 11.39 36.76
C GLY A 144 -19.76 11.92 35.68
N SER A 145 -19.18 11.01 34.91
CA SER A 145 -18.41 11.35 33.72
C SER A 145 -18.67 10.39 32.58
N GLY A 146 -18.36 10.84 31.37
CA GLY A 146 -18.51 10.06 30.13
C GLY A 146 -18.39 10.96 28.91
N ARG A 147 -18.18 10.34 27.74
CA ARG A 147 -18.30 11.03 26.45
C ARG A 147 -19.74 11.04 25.97
N TYR A 148 -20.45 9.93 26.19
CA TYR A 148 -21.84 9.77 25.83
C TYR A 148 -22.71 9.82 27.08
N ILE A 149 -23.88 10.43 26.96
CA ILE A 149 -24.91 10.49 27.98
C ILE A 149 -26.26 10.17 27.34
N ARG A 150 -27.13 9.41 28.02
CA ARG A 150 -28.48 9.11 27.52
C ARG A 150 -29.55 9.20 28.60
N MET A 151 -30.75 9.60 28.19
CA MET A 151 -31.98 9.34 28.92
C MET A 151 -32.49 7.97 28.48
N TYR A 152 -32.75 7.07 29.42
CA TYR A 152 -33.25 5.71 29.20
C TYR A 152 -34.57 5.53 29.98
N GLY A 153 -35.69 5.64 29.26
CA GLY A 153 -37.04 5.54 29.80
C GLY A 153 -37.52 4.09 29.87
N THR A 154 -38.15 3.72 31.00
CA THR A 154 -38.63 2.36 31.28
C THR A 154 -40.12 2.27 31.60
N VAL A 155 -40.78 3.36 31.99
CA VAL A 155 -42.25 3.46 32.10
C VAL A 155 -42.71 4.86 31.68
N ARG A 156 -43.71 4.92 30.78
CA ARG A 156 -44.36 6.14 30.30
C ARG A 156 -45.51 6.57 31.21
N ALA A 157 -45.81 7.87 31.21
CA ALA A 157 -46.89 8.47 32.02
C ALA A 157 -48.30 8.23 31.47
N ASN A 158 -48.42 7.95 30.17
CA ASN A 158 -49.67 7.77 29.45
C ASN A 158 -49.44 6.88 28.20
N GLY A 159 -50.41 6.81 27.29
CA GLY A 159 -50.36 5.92 26.12
C GLY A 159 -49.34 6.31 25.04
N TYR A 160 -48.92 7.57 24.97
CA TYR A 160 -47.98 8.09 23.97
C TYR A 160 -46.54 7.66 24.29
N GLY A 161 -45.57 8.02 23.44
CA GLY A 161 -44.15 7.72 23.62
C GLY A 161 -43.46 8.53 24.73
N TYR A 162 -42.14 8.67 24.61
CA TYR A 162 -41.33 9.62 25.37
C TYR A 162 -41.03 10.81 24.47
N SER A 163 -41.25 12.05 24.92
CA SER A 163 -40.98 13.24 24.11
C SER A 163 -40.35 14.38 24.90
N LEU A 164 -39.29 14.96 24.32
CA LEU A 164 -38.45 16.00 24.91
C LEU A 164 -38.30 17.16 23.93
N TRP A 165 -38.63 18.37 24.39
CA TRP A 165 -38.29 19.63 23.72
C TRP A 165 -36.80 19.97 23.89
N GLU A 166 -36.19 19.60 25.04
CA GLU A 166 -34.76 19.81 25.31
C GLU A 166 -34.21 18.74 26.27
N PHE A 167 -32.98 18.29 26.00
CA PHE A 167 -32.13 17.46 26.85
C PHE A 167 -30.79 18.18 27.05
N GLN A 168 -30.81 19.12 27.99
CA GLN A 168 -29.69 19.98 28.30
C GLN A 168 -28.78 19.29 29.32
N VAL A 169 -27.48 19.22 29.02
CA VAL A 169 -26.46 18.57 29.86
C VAL A 169 -25.42 19.61 30.22
N TYR A 170 -25.17 19.76 31.51
CA TYR A 170 -24.32 20.78 32.09
C TYR A 170 -23.10 20.14 32.77
N GLY A 171 -21.94 20.75 32.58
CA GLY A 171 -20.68 20.23 33.10
C GLY A 171 -19.44 20.91 32.54
N SER A 172 -18.31 20.19 32.55
CA SER A 172 -17.03 20.67 32.04
C SER A 172 -16.18 19.53 31.46
N PHE A 173 -15.42 19.82 30.40
CA PHE A 173 -14.38 18.92 29.90
C PHE A 173 -13.11 19.14 30.74
N GLY A 174 -12.47 18.05 31.18
CA GLY A 174 -11.39 18.11 32.18
C GLY A 174 -10.10 18.77 31.66
N GLY A 175 -9.96 20.08 31.86
CA GLY A 175 -8.75 20.84 31.52
C GLY A 175 -8.77 22.25 32.12
N THR A 176 -7.58 22.82 32.35
CA THR A 176 -7.40 24.18 32.91
C THR A 176 -7.85 25.28 31.93
N PRO A 177 -8.11 26.52 32.42
CA PRO A 177 -8.48 27.65 31.57
C PRO A 177 -7.47 27.90 30.44
N PRO A 178 -7.92 28.37 29.26
CA PRO A 178 -7.09 28.40 28.07
C PRO A 178 -5.87 29.30 28.20
N ALA A 179 -4.70 28.77 27.80
CA ALA A 179 -3.53 29.58 27.52
C ALA A 179 -3.84 30.58 26.39
N THR A 180 -3.22 31.77 26.44
CA THR A 180 -3.45 32.84 25.46
C THR A 180 -3.25 32.35 24.02
N CYS A 181 -4.24 32.63 23.17
CA CYS A 181 -4.21 32.22 21.77
C CYS A 181 -3.01 32.85 21.04
N GLY A 182 -2.26 32.05 20.28
CA GLY A 182 -1.05 32.50 19.60
C GLY A 182 -1.34 33.45 18.44
N THR A 183 -0.42 34.37 18.15
CA THR A 183 -0.55 35.38 17.08
C THR A 183 -0.13 34.88 15.69
N VAL A 184 0.29 33.62 15.56
CA VAL A 184 0.71 33.01 14.29
C VAL A 184 -0.49 32.44 13.55
N ASN A 185 -0.69 32.85 12.30
CA ASN A 185 -1.69 32.26 11.41
C ASN A 185 -1.20 30.88 10.91
N ALA A 186 -1.73 29.81 11.49
CA ALA A 186 -1.44 28.43 11.11
C ALA A 186 -2.01 28.00 9.75
N ALA A 187 -2.91 28.79 9.15
CA ALA A 187 -3.40 28.57 7.79
C ALA A 187 -2.51 29.23 6.71
N LEU A 188 -1.57 30.10 7.08
CA LEU A 188 -0.74 30.85 6.12
C LEU A 188 0.06 29.90 5.20
N ASN A 189 -0.09 30.10 3.89
CA ASN A 189 0.49 29.29 2.81
C ASN A 189 0.22 27.77 2.89
N GLN A 190 -0.85 27.37 3.59
CA GLN A 190 -1.25 25.96 3.68
C GLN A 190 -2.08 25.52 2.45
N PRO A 191 -2.15 24.20 2.15
CA PRO A 191 -2.99 23.67 1.09
C PRO A 191 -4.47 23.98 1.33
N ALA A 192 -5.05 24.83 0.47
CA ALA A 192 -6.46 25.20 0.52
C ALA A 192 -7.24 24.72 -0.72
N THR A 193 -8.50 24.36 -0.50
CA THR A 193 -9.43 23.79 -1.49
C THR A 193 -10.85 24.27 -1.20
N ALA A 194 -11.74 24.26 -2.18
CA ALA A 194 -13.11 24.75 -2.01
C ALA A 194 -14.13 23.89 -2.77
N SER A 195 -15.41 24.01 -2.42
CA SER A 195 -16.53 23.38 -3.14
C SER A 195 -16.66 23.89 -4.58
N SER A 196 -16.23 25.12 -4.85
CA SER A 196 -16.14 25.71 -6.19
C SER A 196 -15.18 26.89 -6.21
N THR A 197 -14.90 27.41 -7.41
CA THR A 197 -14.32 28.73 -7.62
C THR A 197 -15.12 29.47 -8.70
N GLU A 198 -15.33 30.77 -8.54
CA GLU A 198 -15.95 31.66 -9.54
C GLU A 198 -15.10 31.72 -10.82
N ASN A 199 -13.77 31.77 -10.63
CA ASN A 199 -12.76 31.70 -11.67
C ASN A 199 -11.51 31.05 -11.04
N ALA A 200 -11.09 29.89 -11.55
CA ALA A 200 -10.01 29.10 -10.96
C ALA A 200 -8.61 29.75 -11.10
N GLN A 201 -8.42 30.63 -12.09
CA GLN A 201 -7.17 31.33 -12.36
C GLN A 201 -7.05 32.65 -11.58
N ALA A 202 -8.19 33.31 -11.29
CA ALA A 202 -8.21 34.62 -10.62
C ALA A 202 -8.55 34.54 -9.12
N ASN A 203 -9.48 33.65 -8.71
CA ASN A 203 -9.99 33.57 -7.34
C ASN A 203 -9.85 32.15 -6.72
N PRO A 204 -8.67 31.50 -6.78
CA PRO A 204 -8.47 30.13 -6.28
C PRO A 204 -8.63 30.03 -4.75
N ALA A 205 -8.83 28.82 -4.22
CA ALA A 205 -8.94 28.61 -2.77
C ALA A 205 -7.65 28.96 -1.99
N SER A 206 -6.47 28.87 -2.62
CA SER A 206 -5.19 29.33 -2.05
C SER A 206 -5.13 30.85 -1.83
N ALA A 207 -5.89 31.62 -2.61
CA ALA A 207 -5.94 33.08 -2.52
C ALA A 207 -6.75 33.61 -1.30
N ALA A 208 -7.18 32.74 -0.40
CA ALA A 208 -7.71 33.11 0.92
C ALA A 208 -6.76 32.75 2.07
N VAL A 209 -5.53 32.29 1.78
CA VAL A 209 -4.54 31.85 2.79
C VAL A 209 -3.11 32.26 2.46
N ASP A 210 -2.90 33.10 1.44
CA ASP A 210 -1.57 33.54 0.99
C ASP A 210 -0.99 34.72 1.80
N GLY A 211 -1.81 35.36 2.65
CA GLY A 211 -1.43 36.53 3.44
C GLY A 211 -1.58 37.87 2.70
N ASN A 212 -2.09 37.87 1.46
CA ASN A 212 -2.14 39.04 0.60
C ASN A 212 -3.57 39.60 0.48
N ALA A 213 -3.83 40.73 1.14
CA ALA A 213 -5.12 41.42 1.09
C ALA A 213 -5.54 41.98 -0.29
N GLY A 214 -4.75 41.74 -1.35
CA GLY A 214 -5.11 42.01 -2.75
C GLY A 214 -5.61 40.79 -3.53
N THR A 215 -5.57 39.57 -2.95
CA THR A 215 -6.08 38.33 -3.54
C THR A 215 -7.20 37.73 -2.68
N ARG A 216 -8.12 36.98 -3.30
CA ARG A 216 -9.29 36.40 -2.63
C ARG A 216 -9.66 35.04 -3.21
N TRP A 217 -10.27 34.17 -2.40
CA TRP A 217 -11.14 33.12 -2.93
C TRP A 217 -12.54 33.69 -3.23
N ALA A 218 -13.22 33.14 -4.24
CA ALA A 218 -14.64 33.38 -4.49
C ALA A 218 -15.33 32.11 -4.99
N SER A 219 -16.51 31.78 -4.47
CA SER A 219 -17.34 30.65 -4.91
C SER A 219 -18.28 31.01 -6.06
N ILE A 220 -18.87 30.00 -6.71
CA ILE A 220 -20.08 30.20 -7.53
C ILE A 220 -21.26 30.67 -6.65
N PHE A 221 -22.29 31.24 -7.28
CA PHE A 221 -23.38 31.95 -6.59
C PHE A 221 -24.50 31.01 -6.11
N ALA A 222 -24.13 29.97 -5.36
CA ALA A 222 -25.02 28.93 -4.84
C ALA A 222 -24.84 28.71 -3.33
N ASP A 223 -25.75 27.96 -2.71
CA ASP A 223 -25.70 27.54 -1.30
C ASP A 223 -25.89 26.01 -1.20
N PRO A 224 -25.20 25.32 -0.27
CA PRO A 224 -24.07 25.78 0.52
C PRO A 224 -22.77 25.85 -0.31
N GLN A 225 -21.72 26.49 0.22
CA GLN A 225 -20.35 26.43 -0.32
C GLN A 225 -19.34 26.42 0.83
N TRP A 226 -18.17 25.82 0.62
CA TRP A 226 -17.10 25.78 1.63
C TRP A 226 -15.72 26.08 1.06
N LEU A 227 -14.85 26.58 1.93
CA LEU A 227 -13.39 26.64 1.74
C LEU A 227 -12.69 25.96 2.91
N ARG A 228 -11.80 25.01 2.60
CA ARG A 228 -11.10 24.09 3.49
C ARG A 228 -9.59 24.32 3.40
N VAL A 229 -8.92 24.29 4.54
CA VAL A 229 -7.45 24.37 4.69
C VAL A 229 -6.95 23.12 5.41
N ASP A 230 -5.83 22.56 4.95
CA ASP A 230 -5.06 21.53 5.64
C ASP A 230 -3.95 22.18 6.49
N LEU A 231 -4.05 22.14 7.82
CA LEU A 231 -3.04 22.72 8.73
C LEU A 231 -1.77 21.84 8.86
N GLY A 232 -1.62 20.81 8.03
CA GLY A 232 -0.50 19.87 7.95
C GLY A 232 -0.47 18.82 9.07
N SER A 233 -0.94 19.16 10.26
CA SER A 233 -1.19 18.24 11.37
C SER A 233 -2.26 18.78 12.30
N THR A 234 -2.84 17.92 13.15
CA THR A 234 -3.89 18.30 14.11
C THR A 234 -3.43 19.45 15.01
N LYS A 235 -4.06 20.62 14.90
CA LYS A 235 -3.80 21.77 15.77
C LYS A 235 -4.89 21.88 16.84
N SER A 236 -4.55 22.53 17.96
CA SER A 236 -5.53 23.10 18.88
C SER A 236 -5.83 24.53 18.41
N ILE A 237 -7.05 24.77 17.96
CA ILE A 237 -7.49 26.03 17.36
C ILE A 237 -8.27 26.81 18.42
N CYS A 238 -7.84 28.04 18.67
CA CYS A 238 -8.40 28.93 19.70
C CYS A 238 -9.07 30.20 19.15
N LYS A 239 -8.76 30.58 17.91
CA LYS A 239 -9.38 31.71 17.22
C LYS A 239 -9.32 31.51 15.70
N VAL A 240 -10.32 32.03 15.01
CA VAL A 240 -10.36 32.20 13.55
C VAL A 240 -10.58 33.68 13.23
N GLU A 241 -10.02 34.16 12.12
CA GLU A 241 -10.44 35.42 11.51
C GLU A 241 -10.88 35.17 10.07
N LEU A 242 -12.11 35.59 9.75
CA LEU A 242 -12.61 35.66 8.38
C LEU A 242 -12.54 37.12 7.93
N VAL A 243 -11.81 37.41 6.85
CA VAL A 243 -11.81 38.72 6.19
C VAL A 243 -12.64 38.59 4.92
N TRP A 244 -13.93 38.86 5.04
CA TRP A 244 -14.88 38.77 3.93
C TRP A 244 -14.70 39.92 2.92
N GLU A 245 -15.03 39.63 1.67
CA GLU A 245 -15.35 40.61 0.65
C GLU A 245 -16.79 41.17 0.88
N ALA A 246 -17.31 42.05 0.02
CA ALA A 246 -18.74 42.41 0.04
C ALA A 246 -19.67 41.19 -0.16
N ALA A 247 -19.18 40.11 -0.78
CA ALA A 247 -19.85 38.81 -0.87
C ALA A 247 -19.54 37.90 0.35
N TYR A 248 -20.38 37.96 1.39
CA TYR A 248 -20.17 37.26 2.68
C TYR A 248 -21.29 36.27 3.05
N ALA A 249 -21.05 35.45 4.09
CA ALA A 249 -22.05 34.56 4.68
C ALA A 249 -22.88 35.22 5.80
N THR A 250 -24.20 35.15 5.71
CA THR A 250 -25.11 35.40 6.85
C THR A 250 -25.25 34.14 7.71
N SER A 251 -25.32 32.96 7.10
CA SER A 251 -25.28 31.69 7.81
C SER A 251 -24.05 30.88 7.43
N PHE A 252 -23.24 30.48 8.42
CA PHE A 252 -22.07 29.63 8.20
C PHE A 252 -21.64 28.87 9.46
N GLN A 253 -20.80 27.86 9.24
CA GLN A 253 -20.08 27.14 10.29
C GLN A 253 -18.57 27.23 10.06
N ILE A 254 -17.80 27.27 11.14
CA ILE A 254 -16.41 26.82 11.10
C ILE A 254 -16.42 25.37 11.59
N GLN A 255 -15.89 24.45 10.80
CA GLN A 255 -15.83 23.03 11.14
C GLN A 255 -14.40 22.52 11.09
N THR A 256 -14.06 21.55 11.94
CA THR A 256 -12.79 20.81 11.88
C THR A 256 -12.99 19.35 11.51
N SER A 257 -11.95 18.72 10.96
CA SER A 257 -11.90 17.27 10.73
C SER A 257 -10.45 16.74 10.86
N ALA A 258 -10.32 15.44 11.12
CA ALA A 258 -9.05 14.71 11.05
C ALA A 258 -8.66 14.30 9.62
N ASP A 259 -9.65 13.99 8.76
CA ASP A 259 -9.47 13.49 7.39
C ASP A 259 -9.71 14.56 6.29
N GLY A 260 -10.45 15.62 6.62
CA GLY A 260 -10.82 16.67 5.68
C GLY A 260 -11.88 16.27 4.65
N THR A 261 -12.44 15.08 4.72
CA THR A 261 -13.46 14.54 3.81
C THR A 261 -14.77 14.27 4.56
N THR A 262 -14.69 13.59 5.70
CA THR A 262 -15.82 13.25 6.59
C THR A 262 -15.61 13.87 7.99
N GLY A 263 -16.32 13.38 9.02
CA GLY A 263 -16.07 13.74 10.42
C GLY A 263 -16.23 15.22 10.81
N TRP A 264 -16.81 16.05 9.94
CA TRP A 264 -16.81 17.51 10.06
C TRP A 264 -17.58 18.01 11.28
N THR A 265 -16.84 18.36 12.32
CA THR A 265 -17.35 18.81 13.62
C THR A 265 -17.41 20.34 13.66
N PRO A 266 -18.58 20.99 13.84
CA PRO A 266 -18.65 22.44 14.03
C PRO A 266 -17.94 22.88 15.31
N ILE A 267 -17.00 23.82 15.18
CA ILE A 267 -16.35 24.55 16.29
C ILE A 267 -16.87 25.99 16.41
N TYR A 268 -17.66 26.44 15.43
CA TYR A 268 -18.47 27.66 15.44
C TYR A 268 -19.66 27.49 14.50
N THR A 269 -20.82 28.08 14.84
CA THR A 269 -22.01 28.17 13.97
C THR A 269 -22.66 29.53 14.17
N THR A 270 -23.12 30.19 13.10
CA THR A 270 -23.97 31.38 13.17
C THR A 270 -24.96 31.43 12.03
N THR A 271 -26.09 32.11 12.24
CA THR A 271 -27.12 32.45 11.25
C THR A 271 -27.28 33.96 11.03
N THR A 272 -26.45 34.77 11.70
CA THR A 272 -26.50 36.25 11.70
C THR A 272 -25.13 36.90 11.44
N GLY A 273 -24.30 36.23 10.62
CA GLY A 273 -23.02 36.74 10.14
C GLY A 273 -23.14 38.11 9.45
N THR A 274 -22.14 38.98 9.68
CA THR A 274 -22.19 40.41 9.37
C THR A 274 -21.31 40.83 8.19
N GLY A 275 -20.49 39.93 7.67
CA GLY A 275 -19.43 40.27 6.73
C GLY A 275 -18.30 41.09 7.37
N GLY A 276 -17.46 41.69 6.53
CA GLY A 276 -16.25 42.41 6.95
C GLY A 276 -15.21 41.51 7.60
N THR A 277 -14.42 42.05 8.53
CA THR A 277 -13.49 41.24 9.35
C THR A 277 -14.22 40.69 10.58
N GLN A 278 -14.44 39.38 10.62
CA GLN A 278 -15.03 38.69 11.77
C GLN A 278 -13.94 37.90 12.52
N SER A 279 -13.59 38.37 13.72
CA SER A 279 -12.81 37.59 14.69
C SER A 279 -13.72 36.66 15.48
N LEU A 280 -13.43 35.37 15.44
CA LEU A 280 -14.21 34.30 16.05
C LEU A 280 -13.35 33.58 17.08
N ASP A 281 -13.62 33.77 18.37
CA ASP A 281 -13.04 32.92 19.41
C ASP A 281 -13.74 31.55 19.35
N VAL A 282 -12.95 30.49 19.24
CA VAL A 282 -13.44 29.12 18.98
C VAL A 282 -12.63 28.12 19.78
N THR A 283 -13.19 26.95 20.07
CA THR A 283 -12.44 25.88 20.74
C THR A 283 -12.66 24.56 20.02
N GLY A 284 -11.59 24.01 19.45
CA GLY A 284 -11.61 22.67 18.90
C GLY A 284 -10.27 22.26 18.30
N SER A 285 -10.18 21.00 17.88
CA SER A 285 -8.98 20.47 17.23
C SER A 285 -9.32 19.82 15.90
N GLY A 286 -8.32 19.78 15.02
CA GLY A 286 -8.39 19.13 13.72
C GLY A 286 -7.15 19.40 12.90
N ARG A 287 -6.87 18.52 11.93
CA ARG A 287 -5.87 18.78 10.90
C ARG A 287 -6.47 19.68 9.82
N TYR A 288 -7.70 19.41 9.43
CA TYR A 288 -8.44 20.20 8.46
C TYR A 288 -9.40 21.13 9.17
N ILE A 289 -9.55 22.33 8.64
CA ILE A 289 -10.54 23.31 9.07
C ILE A 289 -11.22 23.88 7.83
N ARG A 290 -12.54 24.12 7.88
CA ARG A 290 -13.28 24.76 6.79
C ARG A 290 -14.25 25.81 7.30
N MET A 291 -14.41 26.88 6.54
CA MET A 291 -15.62 27.70 6.55
C MET A 291 -16.63 27.00 5.63
N ASN A 292 -17.83 26.72 6.14
CA ASN A 292 -18.96 26.13 5.41
C ASN A 292 -20.15 27.07 5.47
N GLY A 293 -20.35 27.86 4.42
CA GLY A 293 -21.44 28.82 4.27
C GLY A 293 -22.72 28.13 3.82
N THR A 294 -23.84 28.45 4.49
CA THR A 294 -25.16 27.87 4.27
C THR A 294 -26.24 28.90 3.92
N ALA A 295 -25.98 30.20 4.11
CA ALA A 295 -26.74 31.28 3.46
C ALA A 295 -25.85 32.52 3.23
N ARG A 296 -26.08 33.22 2.12
CA ARG A 296 -25.31 34.41 1.69
C ARG A 296 -25.98 35.71 2.13
N GLY A 297 -25.16 36.73 2.42
CA GLY A 297 -25.57 38.09 2.72
C GLY A 297 -25.66 39.03 1.51
N SER A 298 -25.46 38.50 0.29
CA SER A 298 -25.53 39.26 -0.97
C SER A 298 -26.04 38.37 -2.10
N GLY A 299 -26.27 38.94 -3.29
CA GLY A 299 -26.63 38.18 -4.50
C GLY A 299 -25.46 37.43 -5.18
N TYR A 300 -24.21 37.65 -4.73
CA TYR A 300 -23.00 37.00 -5.26
C TYR A 300 -22.73 35.67 -4.56
N GLY A 301 -21.53 35.09 -4.70
CA GLY A 301 -21.12 33.89 -3.96
C GLY A 301 -20.69 34.17 -2.52
N TYR A 302 -19.81 33.32 -2.01
CA TYR A 302 -19.02 33.56 -0.80
C TYR A 302 -17.60 33.95 -1.22
N SER A 303 -17.01 34.97 -0.60
CA SER A 303 -15.65 35.40 -0.92
C SER A 303 -14.88 35.90 0.30
N LEU A 304 -13.66 35.38 0.45
CA LEU A 304 -12.74 35.69 1.54
C LEU A 304 -11.44 36.19 0.94
N TRP A 305 -11.01 37.39 1.37
CA TRP A 305 -9.63 37.84 1.18
C TRP A 305 -8.69 36.98 2.01
N GLU A 306 -9.04 36.68 3.27
CA GLU A 306 -8.23 35.86 4.18
C GLU A 306 -9.11 34.99 5.09
N PHE A 307 -8.67 33.75 5.32
CA PHE A 307 -9.15 32.81 6.34
C PHE A 307 -7.99 32.44 7.24
N ARG A 308 -7.88 33.14 8.38
CA ARG A 308 -6.77 32.98 9.33
C ARG A 308 -7.19 32.08 10.48
N VAL A 309 -6.25 31.26 10.94
CA VAL A 309 -6.48 30.22 11.94
C VAL A 309 -5.37 30.30 12.98
N PHE A 310 -5.73 30.52 14.23
CA PHE A 310 -4.77 30.79 15.30
C PHE A 310 -4.80 29.68 16.35
N THR A 311 -3.61 29.31 16.84
CA THR A 311 -3.40 28.12 17.67
C THR A 311 -2.81 28.46 19.03
N GLY A 312 -3.29 27.79 20.09
CA GLY A 312 -2.87 28.06 21.45
C GLY A 312 -1.52 27.42 21.78
N ALA A 313 -0.69 28.11 22.58
CA ALA A 313 0.53 27.53 23.12
C ALA A 313 0.19 26.54 24.26
N GLY A 314 0.00 25.26 23.89
CA GLY A 314 0.07 24.17 24.86
C GLY A 314 1.49 24.05 25.46
N PRO A 315 1.65 23.42 26.63
CA PRO A 315 2.96 23.26 27.26
C PRO A 315 3.92 22.51 26.34
N SER A 316 5.11 23.08 26.10
CA SER A 316 6.09 22.54 25.16
C SER A 316 6.84 21.34 25.77
N THR A 317 6.39 20.13 25.49
CA THR A 317 7.15 18.89 25.70
C THR A 317 7.64 18.35 24.37
N SER A 318 8.96 18.24 24.19
CA SER A 318 9.59 17.70 22.99
C SER A 318 10.97 17.13 23.33
N PRO A 319 11.38 15.95 22.80
CA PRO A 319 10.57 14.86 22.24
C PRO A 319 10.86 13.50 22.91
N SER A 320 9.81 12.78 23.32
CA SER A 320 9.87 11.34 23.65
C SER A 320 8.45 10.75 23.63
N THR A 321 8.38 9.43 23.42
CA THR A 321 7.18 8.57 23.23
C THR A 321 6.30 8.85 21.99
N GLN A 322 5.78 7.77 21.39
CA GLN A 322 4.97 7.77 20.17
C GLN A 322 3.49 8.15 20.42
N PRO A 323 2.77 8.62 19.38
CA PRO A 323 1.32 8.71 19.42
C PRO A 323 0.68 7.31 19.30
N SER A 324 -0.07 6.88 20.31
CA SER A 324 -0.91 5.69 20.23
C SER A 324 -2.20 5.97 19.45
N THR A 325 -2.11 5.96 18.11
CA THR A 325 -3.29 5.88 17.26
C THR A 325 -3.83 4.45 17.27
N SER A 326 -4.97 4.23 17.90
CA SER A 326 -5.80 3.04 17.64
C SER A 326 -6.78 3.34 16.49
N PRO A 327 -6.50 2.95 15.23
CA PRO A 327 -7.56 2.76 14.26
C PRO A 327 -8.49 1.64 14.73
N SER A 328 -9.72 1.61 14.23
CA SER A 328 -10.68 0.54 14.52
C SER A 328 -10.44 -0.70 13.66
N SER A 329 -9.23 -1.26 13.69
CA SER A 329 -9.03 -2.66 13.31
C SER A 329 -9.60 -3.57 14.41
N SER A 330 -9.82 -4.86 14.12
CA SER A 330 -9.94 -5.84 15.21
C SER A 330 -8.67 -5.76 16.06
N PRO A 331 -8.76 -5.71 17.40
CA PRO A 331 -7.59 -6.00 18.22
C PRO A 331 -7.13 -7.45 17.93
N PRO A 332 -5.85 -7.78 18.12
CA PRO A 332 -5.45 -9.18 18.24
C PRO A 332 -6.26 -9.82 19.37
N PRO A 333 -6.58 -11.13 19.29
CA PRO A 333 -7.45 -11.76 20.26
C PRO A 333 -6.92 -11.56 21.70
N GLN A 334 -7.69 -10.83 22.52
CA GLN A 334 -7.47 -10.68 23.96
C GLN A 334 -7.84 -11.99 24.69
N GLY A 335 -7.15 -13.06 24.32
CA GLY A 335 -7.11 -14.28 25.11
C GLY A 335 -6.19 -14.10 26.32
N ASN A 336 -6.37 -14.98 27.30
CA ASN A 336 -5.51 -15.08 28.47
C ASN A 336 -4.18 -15.75 28.08
N TRP A 337 -3.30 -14.99 27.42
CA TRP A 337 -1.96 -15.43 27.04
C TRP A 337 -1.11 -15.77 28.26
N THR A 338 -0.64 -17.02 28.34
CA THR A 338 0.29 -17.48 29.37
C THR A 338 1.71 -17.42 28.82
N THR A 339 2.55 -16.55 29.36
CA THR A 339 3.99 -16.52 29.02
C THR A 339 4.67 -17.81 29.52
N ILE A 340 5.33 -18.53 28.62
CA ILE A 340 6.04 -19.78 28.90
C ILE A 340 7.57 -19.65 28.83
N TRP A 341 8.07 -18.51 28.33
CA TRP A 341 9.45 -18.05 28.42
C TRP A 341 9.55 -16.56 28.07
N SER A 342 10.52 -15.86 28.63
CA SER A 342 10.86 -14.49 28.26
C SER A 342 12.30 -14.14 28.64
N ASP A 343 12.87 -13.15 27.98
CA ASP A 343 14.09 -12.46 28.39
C ASP A 343 13.85 -10.94 28.29
N ASP A 344 14.27 -10.22 29.33
CA ASP A 344 14.18 -8.76 29.46
C ASP A 344 15.57 -8.09 29.40
N PHE A 345 16.61 -8.89 29.12
CA PHE A 345 17.99 -8.45 28.91
C PHE A 345 18.56 -7.61 30.06
N ASN A 346 18.02 -7.75 31.28
CA ASN A 346 18.52 -7.07 32.46
C ASN A 346 19.91 -7.57 32.87
N GLY A 347 20.87 -6.65 32.95
CA GLY A 347 22.26 -6.94 33.32
C GLY A 347 23.13 -5.69 33.27
N ALA A 348 24.42 -5.84 33.56
CA ALA A 348 25.36 -4.72 33.56
C ALA A 348 25.77 -4.30 32.14
N ALA A 349 26.05 -3.01 31.96
CA ALA A 349 26.50 -2.48 30.66
C ALA A 349 27.79 -3.16 30.17
N ASN A 350 27.82 -3.53 28.88
CA ASN A 350 28.94 -4.19 28.19
C ASN A 350 29.22 -5.65 28.61
N THR A 351 28.29 -6.34 29.27
CA THR A 351 28.37 -7.80 29.49
C THR A 351 27.62 -8.59 28.40
N SER A 352 27.95 -9.86 28.20
CA SER A 352 27.20 -10.76 27.31
C SER A 352 25.79 -11.06 27.87
N PRO A 353 24.80 -11.41 27.02
CA PRO A 353 23.49 -11.90 27.48
C PRO A 353 23.60 -13.26 28.18
N SER A 354 22.56 -13.64 28.95
CA SER A 354 22.58 -14.84 29.79
C SER A 354 22.79 -16.14 29.00
N ALA A 355 23.89 -16.84 29.25
CA ALA A 355 24.21 -18.13 28.63
C ALA A 355 23.23 -19.27 29.01
N ALA A 356 22.38 -19.07 30.03
CA ALA A 356 21.29 -19.99 30.35
C ALA A 356 20.10 -19.85 29.38
N ASN A 357 19.94 -18.66 28.77
CA ASN A 357 18.92 -18.38 27.76
C ASN A 357 19.48 -18.44 26.33
N TRP A 358 20.75 -18.07 26.10
CA TRP A 358 21.29 -17.79 24.76
C TRP A 358 22.54 -18.58 24.40
N LEU A 359 22.61 -18.97 23.13
CA LEU A 359 23.80 -19.43 22.43
C LEU A 359 24.31 -18.30 21.52
N LEU A 360 25.56 -17.89 21.71
CA LEU A 360 26.25 -16.97 20.79
C LEU A 360 26.83 -17.79 19.63
N ARG A 361 26.52 -17.42 18.39
CA ARG A 361 27.11 -18.03 17.19
C ARG A 361 28.29 -17.20 16.69
N THR A 362 29.29 -17.87 16.13
CA THR A 362 30.56 -17.27 15.72
C THR A 362 31.05 -17.81 14.38
N GLY A 363 31.93 -17.06 13.71
CA GLY A 363 32.43 -17.40 12.38
C GLY A 363 31.49 -16.93 11.26
N THR A 364 31.63 -17.53 10.09
CA THR A 364 30.82 -17.24 8.89
C THR A 364 29.86 -18.37 8.53
N GLN A 365 29.71 -19.40 9.39
CA GLN A 365 28.85 -20.56 9.16
C GLN A 365 28.61 -21.38 10.43
N TYR A 366 27.58 -22.21 10.43
CA TYR A 366 27.45 -23.30 11.40
C TYR A 366 28.53 -24.37 11.20
N PRO A 367 28.96 -25.07 12.26
CA PRO A 367 29.80 -26.26 12.14
C PRO A 367 29.10 -27.34 11.28
N GLY A 368 29.57 -27.55 10.05
CA GLY A 368 28.95 -28.46 9.07
C GLY A 368 27.73 -27.90 8.32
N GLY A 369 27.40 -26.61 8.49
CA GLY A 369 26.39 -25.92 7.68
C GLY A 369 27.00 -25.16 6.50
N ALA A 370 26.15 -24.54 5.69
CA ALA A 370 26.55 -23.76 4.51
C ALA A 370 27.47 -22.57 4.86
N ALA A 371 28.47 -22.32 4.00
CA ALA A 371 29.39 -21.19 4.09
C ALA A 371 28.66 -19.85 3.91
N ASN A 372 29.21 -18.78 4.50
CA ASN A 372 28.62 -17.43 4.51
C ASN A 372 27.12 -17.47 4.91
N TRP A 373 26.87 -18.23 5.97
CA TRP A 373 25.58 -18.60 6.56
C TRP A 373 24.49 -19.11 5.59
N GLY A 374 24.86 -19.50 4.38
CA GLY A 374 23.94 -19.90 3.30
C GLY A 374 23.37 -18.72 2.48
N THR A 375 23.68 -17.47 2.84
CA THR A 375 23.10 -16.25 2.27
C THR A 375 24.10 -15.42 1.46
N GLY A 376 25.41 -15.66 1.64
CA GLY A 376 26.46 -14.80 1.11
C GLY A 376 26.73 -13.54 1.94
N GLU A 377 26.21 -13.45 3.17
CA GLU A 377 26.56 -12.39 4.12
C GLU A 377 28.06 -12.45 4.49
N ILE A 378 28.69 -11.27 4.68
CA ILE A 378 30.16 -11.12 4.65
C ILE A 378 30.80 -10.86 6.01
N GLU A 379 30.03 -10.74 7.08
CA GLU A 379 30.56 -10.50 8.41
C GLU A 379 31.00 -11.78 9.13
N THR A 380 32.01 -11.66 9.98
CA THR A 380 32.32 -12.70 10.97
C THR A 380 31.45 -12.48 12.21
N ALA A 381 30.51 -13.39 12.47
CA ALA A 381 29.74 -13.38 13.70
C ALA A 381 30.68 -13.59 14.91
N SER A 382 30.40 -12.87 15.99
CA SER A 382 31.32 -12.66 17.10
C SER A 382 30.61 -12.73 18.45
N ALA A 383 31.23 -13.42 19.40
CA ALA A 383 30.80 -13.47 20.80
C ALA A 383 31.39 -12.32 21.66
N SER A 384 32.14 -11.40 21.03
CA SER A 384 32.70 -10.23 21.72
C SER A 384 31.60 -9.26 22.15
N THR A 385 31.75 -8.65 23.33
CA THR A 385 30.85 -7.57 23.78
C THR A 385 31.04 -6.26 23.01
N ALA A 386 31.97 -6.20 22.05
CA ALA A 386 31.94 -5.18 21.00
C ALA A 386 30.78 -5.37 20.02
N ASN A 387 30.33 -6.61 19.81
CA ASN A 387 29.29 -7.00 18.84
C ASN A 387 27.97 -7.44 19.51
N VAL A 388 28.02 -8.11 20.67
CA VAL A 388 26.82 -8.62 21.37
C VAL A 388 26.91 -8.30 22.86
N TYR A 389 26.13 -7.34 23.33
CA TYR A 389 26.23 -6.84 24.70
C TYR A 389 24.89 -6.35 25.27
N LEU A 390 24.79 -6.37 26.60
CA LEU A 390 23.74 -5.71 27.36
C LEU A 390 24.09 -4.23 27.55
N ASP A 391 23.11 -3.32 27.43
CA ASP A 391 23.34 -1.88 27.46
C ASP A 391 23.40 -1.28 28.89
N GLY A 392 22.87 -2.00 29.88
CA GLY A 392 22.72 -1.55 31.27
C GLY A 392 21.32 -1.05 31.65
N ASN A 393 20.39 -0.98 30.70
CA ASN A 393 19.02 -0.44 30.82
C ASN A 393 17.97 -1.43 30.27
N GLY A 394 18.22 -2.73 30.45
CA GLY A 394 17.32 -3.82 30.04
C GLY A 394 17.27 -4.03 28.52
N LYS A 395 18.40 -3.95 27.81
CA LYS A 395 18.44 -4.14 26.34
C LYS A 395 19.65 -4.94 25.90
N LEU A 396 19.40 -5.86 24.97
CA LEU A 396 20.42 -6.49 24.14
C LEU A 396 20.73 -5.59 22.94
N ASN A 397 22.01 -5.39 22.66
CA ASN A 397 22.49 -4.74 21.43
C ASN A 397 23.31 -5.74 20.61
N ILE A 398 22.92 -5.89 19.35
CA ILE A 398 23.71 -6.57 18.31
C ILE A 398 24.27 -5.48 17.37
N LYS A 399 25.60 -5.34 17.32
CA LYS A 399 26.30 -4.23 16.64
C LYS A 399 27.21 -4.72 15.52
N ALA A 400 26.97 -4.18 14.33
CA ALA A 400 27.84 -4.37 13.17
C ALA A 400 29.03 -3.40 13.23
N ILE A 401 30.25 -3.92 13.12
CA ILE A 401 31.49 -3.14 13.14
C ILE A 401 32.34 -3.50 11.93
N ARG A 402 32.65 -2.49 11.13
CA ARG A 402 33.70 -2.51 10.10
C ARG A 402 35.02 -1.99 10.67
N ASP A 403 36.12 -2.71 10.44
CA ASP A 403 37.47 -2.31 10.86
C ASP A 403 38.19 -1.42 9.82
N GLY A 404 39.45 -1.05 10.11
CA GLY A 404 40.28 -0.23 9.22
C GLY A 404 40.83 -0.95 7.98
N ALA A 405 40.81 -2.30 7.94
CA ALA A 405 41.10 -3.08 6.74
C ALA A 405 39.84 -3.24 5.86
N GLY A 406 38.67 -2.98 6.44
CA GLY A 406 37.37 -3.03 5.79
C GLY A 406 36.56 -4.30 6.06
N ALA A 407 37.07 -5.20 6.92
CA ALA A 407 36.38 -6.43 7.32
C ALA A 407 35.23 -6.13 8.29
N TRP A 408 34.15 -6.90 8.20
CA TRP A 408 32.97 -6.74 9.05
C TRP A 408 32.88 -7.82 10.13
N THR A 409 32.40 -7.41 11.31
CA THR A 409 31.99 -8.29 12.40
C THR A 409 30.60 -7.90 12.88
N SER A 410 29.81 -8.86 13.35
CA SER A 410 28.49 -8.62 13.92
C SER A 410 28.12 -9.72 14.92
N GLY A 411 26.86 -9.83 15.31
CA GLY A 411 26.36 -10.86 16.20
C GLY A 411 25.18 -11.65 15.65
N ARG A 412 25.10 -12.91 16.07
CA ARG A 412 24.04 -13.87 15.76
C ARG A 412 23.81 -14.72 17.00
N ILE A 413 22.60 -14.72 17.53
CA ILE A 413 22.26 -15.43 18.77
C ILE A 413 21.00 -16.28 18.62
N GLU A 414 20.91 -17.36 19.38
CA GLU A 414 19.76 -18.26 19.39
C GLU A 414 19.35 -18.64 20.82
N THR A 415 18.08 -18.94 21.06
CA THR A 415 17.65 -19.48 22.35
C THR A 415 18.24 -20.88 22.59
N GLN A 416 18.67 -21.15 23.83
CA GLN A 416 19.04 -22.49 24.29
C GLN A 416 17.88 -23.46 24.10
N ARG A 417 16.65 -23.03 24.43
CA ARG A 417 15.40 -23.76 24.18
C ARG A 417 15.16 -24.02 22.69
N LEU A 418 14.63 -25.21 22.43
CA LEU A 418 14.25 -25.79 21.13
C LEU A 418 12.77 -26.22 21.12
N ASP A 419 12.09 -26.10 22.25
CA ASP A 419 10.84 -26.78 22.59
C ASP A 419 9.61 -25.85 22.51
N PHE A 420 9.73 -24.71 21.83
CA PHE A 420 8.61 -23.81 21.55
C PHE A 420 7.70 -24.41 20.46
N ALA A 421 6.91 -25.44 20.82
CA ALA A 421 6.08 -26.21 19.91
C ALA A 421 4.58 -25.82 20.01
N PRO A 422 3.88 -25.57 18.89
CA PRO A 422 2.44 -25.34 18.90
C PRO A 422 1.67 -26.68 18.90
N ALA A 423 0.92 -26.96 19.96
CA ALA A 423 0.09 -28.17 20.05
C ALA A 423 -1.28 -27.99 19.32
N PRO A 424 -1.93 -29.08 18.86
CA PRO A 424 -3.27 -29.00 18.27
C PRO A 424 -4.30 -28.43 19.25
N GLY A 425 -4.98 -27.35 18.88
CA GLY A 425 -5.88 -26.60 19.76
C GLY A 425 -5.19 -25.54 20.63
N GLU A 426 -3.91 -25.25 20.43
CA GLU A 426 -3.23 -24.10 21.03
C GLU A 426 -2.92 -23.00 20.00
N LEU A 427 -2.78 -21.76 20.49
CA LEU A 427 -2.08 -20.68 19.79
C LEU A 427 -0.73 -20.44 20.48
N LEU A 428 0.30 -20.17 19.69
CA LEU A 428 1.65 -19.88 20.16
C LEU A 428 2.12 -18.54 19.59
N LYS A 429 2.33 -17.55 20.45
CA LYS A 429 2.87 -16.22 20.11
C LYS A 429 4.37 -16.18 20.37
N PHE A 430 5.14 -15.74 19.38
CA PHE A 430 6.52 -15.25 19.55
C PHE A 430 6.49 -13.73 19.40
N SER A 431 7.14 -12.99 20.30
CA SER A 431 7.07 -11.54 20.35
C SER A 431 8.42 -10.94 20.73
N ALA A 432 8.84 -9.87 20.05
CA ALA A 432 10.02 -9.10 20.43
C ALA A 432 9.79 -7.60 20.21
N THR A 433 10.17 -6.80 21.21
CA THR A 433 10.17 -5.33 21.11
C THR A 433 11.58 -4.89 20.74
N LEU A 434 11.77 -4.32 19.54
CA LEU A 434 13.10 -4.01 19.01
C LEU A 434 13.14 -2.74 18.15
N GLN A 435 14.33 -2.17 18.04
CA GLN A 435 14.69 -1.04 17.17
C GLN A 435 15.71 -1.51 16.12
N GLN A 436 15.45 -1.22 14.84
CA GLN A 436 16.36 -1.55 13.74
C GLN A 436 17.56 -0.59 13.67
N PRO A 437 18.70 -1.00 13.05
CA PRO A 437 19.88 -0.16 12.87
C PRO A 437 19.59 1.19 12.20
N ASN A 438 19.93 2.26 12.91
CA ASN A 438 19.89 3.64 12.40
C ASN A 438 21.30 4.10 12.06
N VAL A 439 21.59 4.25 10.76
CA VAL A 439 22.90 4.63 10.23
C VAL A 439 22.76 5.52 8.99
N ALA A 440 23.70 6.43 8.77
CA ALA A 440 23.65 7.41 7.68
C ALA A 440 23.63 6.75 6.28
N ASN A 441 24.32 5.63 6.10
CA ASN A 441 24.19 4.76 4.94
C ASN A 441 24.11 3.29 5.38
N GLY A 442 22.92 2.70 5.21
CA GLY A 442 22.60 1.34 5.63
C GLY A 442 22.68 0.27 4.54
N LEU A 443 23.21 0.55 3.34
CA LEU A 443 23.36 -0.46 2.28
C LEU A 443 24.13 -1.69 2.79
N GLY A 444 23.54 -2.87 2.67
CA GLY A 444 24.05 -4.14 3.20
C GLY A 444 23.50 -4.52 4.58
N TYR A 445 22.92 -3.63 5.38
CA TYR A 445 22.38 -3.99 6.70
C TYR A 445 21.14 -4.89 6.58
N TRP A 446 21.18 -6.06 7.23
CA TRP A 446 20.06 -7.02 7.32
C TRP A 446 19.79 -7.41 8.79
N PRO A 447 19.07 -6.56 9.56
CA PRO A 447 18.55 -6.95 10.87
C PRO A 447 17.44 -7.99 10.73
N ALA A 448 17.41 -8.99 11.61
CA ALA A 448 16.37 -10.01 11.61
C ALA A 448 15.96 -10.52 13.01
N PHE A 449 14.69 -10.92 13.11
CA PHE A 449 14.12 -11.70 14.20
C PHE A 449 13.38 -12.88 13.59
N ARG A 450 13.76 -14.10 13.98
CA ARG A 450 13.34 -15.36 13.35
C ARG A 450 12.91 -16.39 14.38
N ALA A 451 12.10 -17.33 13.93
CA ALA A 451 11.97 -18.64 14.56
C ALA A 451 12.31 -19.75 13.55
N THR A 452 13.22 -20.64 13.92
CA THR A 452 13.69 -21.75 13.06
C THR A 452 13.28 -23.09 13.69
N GLY A 453 12.86 -24.05 12.87
CA GLY A 453 12.48 -25.38 13.34
C GLY A 453 13.63 -26.10 14.06
N ALA A 454 13.31 -26.71 15.20
CA ALA A 454 14.30 -27.25 16.14
C ALA A 454 15.29 -28.24 15.50
N ALA A 455 14.82 -29.06 14.56
CA ALA A 455 15.62 -30.08 13.88
C ALA A 455 16.65 -29.51 12.89
N TYR A 456 16.70 -28.18 12.68
CA TYR A 456 17.80 -27.55 11.94
C TYR A 456 19.10 -27.54 12.76
N ARG A 457 19.01 -27.34 14.09
CA ARG A 457 20.17 -27.26 14.97
C ARG A 457 20.90 -28.60 15.05
N GLY A 458 22.09 -28.68 14.45
CA GLY A 458 22.92 -29.89 14.39
C GLY A 458 22.73 -30.71 13.11
N ASN A 459 21.78 -30.35 12.25
CA ASN A 459 21.64 -30.88 10.90
C ASN A 459 22.19 -29.87 9.87
N TYR A 460 21.72 -28.63 9.94
CA TYR A 460 22.08 -27.48 9.10
C TYR A 460 21.87 -27.62 7.58
N ASN A 461 21.32 -28.75 7.11
CA ASN A 461 21.18 -29.12 5.70
C ASN A 461 19.72 -29.51 5.32
N ASN A 462 18.76 -29.30 6.23
CA ASN A 462 17.33 -29.61 6.07
C ASN A 462 16.41 -28.37 5.95
N TRP A 463 16.99 -27.19 5.73
CA TRP A 463 16.27 -26.00 5.26
C TRP A 463 15.93 -26.17 3.76
N PRO A 464 14.76 -25.73 3.27
CA PRO A 464 13.69 -25.01 3.98
C PRO A 464 12.65 -25.95 4.63
N GLY A 465 12.68 -27.25 4.34
CA GLY A 465 11.64 -28.21 4.73
C GLY A 465 11.37 -28.31 6.24
N VAL A 466 12.35 -27.97 7.07
CA VAL A 466 12.26 -27.90 8.55
C VAL A 466 11.58 -26.63 9.10
N GLY A 467 11.21 -25.68 8.23
CA GLY A 467 10.55 -24.43 8.60
C GLY A 467 11.48 -23.34 9.15
N GLU A 468 11.38 -22.14 8.56
CA GLU A 468 11.88 -20.90 9.16
C GLU A 468 10.87 -19.77 8.92
N THR A 469 10.52 -19.04 9.98
CA THR A 469 9.65 -17.86 9.89
C THR A 469 10.45 -16.59 10.20
N ASP A 470 10.56 -15.70 9.23
CA ASP A 470 11.04 -14.33 9.41
C ASP A 470 9.92 -13.51 10.03
N ILE A 471 9.98 -13.31 11.35
CA ILE A 471 9.03 -12.50 12.12
C ILE A 471 9.28 -11.02 11.86
N MET A 472 10.55 -10.65 11.62
CA MET A 472 10.96 -9.35 11.08
C MET A 472 12.22 -9.56 10.25
N SER A 473 12.19 -9.12 8.99
CA SER A 473 13.38 -8.89 8.17
C SER A 473 13.40 -7.43 7.70
N GLY A 474 14.42 -6.68 8.11
CA GLY A 474 14.73 -5.34 7.59
C GLY A 474 15.89 -5.40 6.60
N VAL A 475 16.03 -4.40 5.72
CA VAL A 475 17.01 -4.46 4.63
C VAL A 475 17.51 -3.08 4.19
N ASN A 476 18.82 -2.98 3.93
CA ASN A 476 19.49 -1.79 3.37
C ASN A 476 19.28 -0.48 4.15
N GLY A 477 18.93 -0.56 5.45
CA GLY A 477 18.55 0.59 6.27
C GLY A 477 17.26 1.29 5.82
N ARG A 478 16.43 0.65 5.01
CA ARG A 478 15.13 1.18 4.55
C ARG A 478 14.13 1.20 5.71
N SER A 479 13.27 2.22 5.77
CA SER A 479 12.08 2.23 6.62
C SER A 479 10.97 1.33 6.04
N GLN A 480 11.32 0.06 5.83
CA GLN A 480 10.48 -1.01 5.32
C GLN A 480 10.87 -2.33 6.01
N SER A 481 9.95 -3.29 6.05
CA SER A 481 10.20 -4.65 6.55
C SER A 481 9.31 -5.67 5.84
N SER A 482 9.74 -6.94 5.87
CA SER A 482 8.99 -8.09 5.40
C SER A 482 8.77 -9.12 6.52
N ASN A 483 7.75 -9.95 6.33
CA ASN A 483 7.45 -11.16 7.09
C ASN A 483 7.40 -12.34 6.11
N THR A 484 7.96 -13.51 6.45
CA THR A 484 8.03 -14.66 5.52
C THR A 484 7.93 -16.00 6.24
N LEU A 485 7.27 -16.99 5.61
CA LEU A 485 7.45 -18.41 5.92
C LEU A 485 8.27 -19.08 4.82
N HIS A 486 9.38 -19.73 5.18
CA HIS A 486 10.15 -20.64 4.35
C HIS A 486 9.79 -22.10 4.67
N CYS A 487 9.56 -22.91 3.65
CA CYS A 487 9.04 -24.27 3.80
C CYS A 487 9.19 -25.15 2.53
N GLY A 488 9.01 -26.46 2.68
CA GLY A 488 8.98 -27.40 1.55
C GLY A 488 10.36 -27.65 0.94
N THR A 489 10.60 -27.14 -0.27
CA THR A 489 11.79 -27.43 -1.11
C THR A 489 12.31 -26.17 -1.77
N ALA A 490 13.63 -26.03 -1.88
CA ALA A 490 14.27 -24.96 -2.64
C ALA A 490 15.08 -25.51 -3.84
N PRO A 491 15.14 -24.81 -4.98
CA PRO A 491 14.36 -23.61 -5.31
C PRO A 491 12.85 -23.90 -5.47
N ASP A 492 12.08 -22.82 -5.60
CA ASP A 492 10.64 -22.79 -5.85
C ASP A 492 9.80 -23.53 -4.79
N GLY A 493 9.42 -24.78 -5.07
CA GLY A 493 8.51 -25.56 -4.25
C GLY A 493 7.15 -24.89 -3.99
N VAL A 494 6.42 -25.41 -3.02
CA VAL A 494 5.12 -24.89 -2.58
C VAL A 494 5.19 -23.57 -1.81
N CYS A 495 6.39 -23.06 -1.51
CA CYS A 495 6.59 -21.85 -0.73
C CYS A 495 7.22 -20.68 -1.51
N GLY A 496 7.75 -20.89 -2.72
CA GLY A 496 8.32 -19.83 -3.57
C GLY A 496 9.77 -19.50 -3.23
N GLU A 497 10.57 -20.52 -2.92
CA GLU A 497 11.94 -20.39 -2.45
C GLU A 497 12.89 -19.88 -3.54
N TYR A 498 13.87 -19.02 -3.25
CA TYR A 498 14.34 -18.59 -1.94
C TYR A 498 13.62 -17.34 -1.37
N ASN A 499 12.51 -16.90 -1.98
CA ASN A 499 11.74 -15.75 -1.48
C ASN A 499 10.78 -16.10 -0.34
N GLY A 500 10.28 -17.35 -0.32
CA GLY A 500 9.30 -17.85 0.65
C GLY A 500 7.90 -17.23 0.51
N ARG A 501 6.97 -17.64 1.38
CA ARG A 501 5.61 -17.08 1.45
C ARG A 501 5.65 -15.74 2.18
N THR A 502 6.03 -14.69 1.46
CA THR A 502 6.36 -13.37 2.00
C THR A 502 5.22 -12.35 1.88
N SER A 503 5.16 -11.43 2.85
CA SER A 503 4.35 -10.19 2.80
C SER A 503 4.77 -9.23 1.69
N GLY A 504 5.96 -9.45 1.10
CA GLY A 504 6.68 -8.42 0.37
C GLY A 504 7.29 -7.38 1.31
N LEU A 505 8.14 -6.52 0.75
CA LEU A 505 8.83 -5.47 1.51
C LEU A 505 7.92 -4.24 1.61
N ALA A 506 7.33 -3.97 2.78
CA ALA A 506 6.34 -2.92 2.96
C ALA A 506 6.77 -1.87 4.02
N SER A 507 6.18 -0.67 3.97
CA SER A 507 6.50 0.48 4.83
C SER A 507 6.57 0.14 6.32
N CYS A 508 7.62 0.60 6.99
CA CYS A 508 7.90 0.40 8.42
C CYS A 508 8.34 1.75 9.01
N THR A 509 7.40 2.68 9.12
CA THR A 509 7.66 4.06 9.54
C THR A 509 8.00 4.12 11.02
N GLY A 510 9.19 4.64 11.34
CA GLY A 510 9.71 4.74 12.70
C GLY A 510 10.63 3.59 13.11
N CYS A 511 10.69 2.50 12.33
CA CYS A 511 11.35 1.25 12.73
C CYS A 511 12.86 1.34 13.00
N GLN A 512 13.55 2.38 12.49
CA GLN A 512 14.94 2.71 12.84
C GLN A 512 15.07 3.74 13.97
N THR A 513 14.02 4.51 14.28
CA THR A 513 14.06 5.64 15.23
C THR A 513 13.37 5.36 16.57
N GLY A 514 12.65 4.25 16.69
CA GLY A 514 11.99 3.81 17.93
C GLY A 514 11.94 2.29 18.06
N PHE A 515 11.43 1.83 19.20
CA PHE A 515 11.15 0.43 19.46
C PHE A 515 9.73 0.08 19.00
N HIS A 516 9.59 -1.04 18.30
CA HIS A 516 8.31 -1.54 17.80
C HIS A 516 8.12 -3.01 18.21
N GLU A 517 6.88 -3.44 18.42
CA GLU A 517 6.57 -4.86 18.70
C GLU A 517 6.45 -5.62 17.38
N TYR A 518 7.34 -6.58 17.14
CA TYR A 518 7.21 -7.55 16.06
C TYR A 518 6.81 -8.89 16.66
N SER A 519 5.72 -9.46 16.17
CA SER A 519 5.26 -10.76 16.67
C SER A 519 4.64 -11.64 15.59
N GLN A 520 4.63 -12.95 15.84
CA GLN A 520 3.82 -13.90 15.08
C GLN A 520 2.97 -14.73 16.03
N VAL A 521 1.80 -15.16 15.56
CA VAL A 521 0.92 -16.11 16.22
C VAL A 521 0.71 -17.30 15.30
N ILE A 522 1.23 -18.46 15.68
CA ILE A 522 0.88 -19.75 15.07
C ILE A 522 -0.43 -20.21 15.72
N ASP A 523 -1.47 -20.45 14.92
CA ASP A 523 -2.82 -20.78 15.37
C ASP A 523 -3.22 -22.18 14.88
N ARG A 524 -3.26 -23.12 15.82
CA ARG A 524 -3.67 -24.51 15.59
C ARG A 524 -5.06 -24.81 16.16
N THR A 525 -5.89 -23.79 16.35
CA THR A 525 -7.30 -23.95 16.75
C THR A 525 -8.26 -24.13 15.57
N LYS A 526 -7.73 -24.06 14.34
CA LYS A 526 -8.46 -24.09 13.08
C LYS A 526 -8.13 -25.34 12.26
N THR A 527 -9.04 -25.74 11.38
CA THR A 527 -8.80 -26.82 10.39
C THR A 527 -7.87 -26.37 9.26
N ASP A 528 -7.91 -25.09 8.89
CA ASP A 528 -6.87 -24.43 8.11
C ASP A 528 -5.96 -23.71 9.12
N GLU A 529 -4.91 -24.40 9.58
CA GLU A 529 -3.93 -23.83 10.51
C GLU A 529 -3.24 -22.61 9.87
N GLU A 530 -2.93 -21.58 10.65
CA GLU A 530 -2.39 -20.32 10.09
C GLU A 530 -1.33 -19.66 10.99
N ILE A 531 -0.42 -18.92 10.37
CA ILE A 531 0.53 -18.03 11.04
C ILE A 531 0.12 -16.60 10.69
N ARG A 532 -0.17 -15.78 11.70
CA ARG A 532 -0.45 -14.35 11.55
C ARG A 532 0.75 -13.55 12.08
N PHE A 533 1.26 -12.61 11.30
CA PHE A 533 2.37 -11.74 11.69
C PHE A 533 1.83 -10.34 12.03
N TYR A 534 2.49 -9.64 12.95
CA TYR A 534 2.06 -8.35 13.48
C TYR A 534 3.22 -7.36 13.65
N LEU A 535 2.91 -6.08 13.47
CA LEU A 535 3.71 -4.91 13.83
C LEU A 535 2.86 -4.01 14.72
N ASP A 536 3.33 -3.72 15.94
CA ASP A 536 2.63 -2.90 16.95
C ASP A 536 1.18 -3.34 17.23
N GLY A 537 0.91 -4.64 17.08
CA GLY A 537 -0.41 -5.26 17.25
C GLY A 537 -1.31 -5.23 16.00
N PHE A 538 -0.93 -4.55 14.93
CA PHE A 538 -1.62 -4.59 13.63
C PHE A 538 -1.13 -5.77 12.80
N GLN A 539 -2.02 -6.52 12.16
CA GLN A 539 -1.62 -7.67 11.35
C GLN A 539 -0.94 -7.19 10.06
N THR A 540 0.24 -7.74 9.76
CA THR A 540 1.04 -7.37 8.60
C THR A 540 1.13 -8.47 7.54
N TRP A 541 0.84 -9.73 7.92
CA TRP A 541 0.84 -10.86 7.01
C TRP A 541 0.08 -12.07 7.58
N VAL A 542 -0.36 -12.97 6.70
CA VAL A 542 -0.89 -14.28 7.08
C VAL A 542 -0.49 -15.36 6.07
N VAL A 543 -0.07 -16.53 6.57
CA VAL A 543 0.19 -17.73 5.77
C VAL A 543 -0.60 -18.90 6.34
N ARG A 544 -1.20 -19.71 5.47
CA ARG A 544 -2.14 -20.79 5.81
C ARG A 544 -1.65 -22.14 5.35
N GLU A 545 -2.05 -23.22 6.04
CA GLU A 545 -1.84 -24.60 5.59
C GLU A 545 -2.38 -24.80 4.16
N SER A 546 -3.53 -24.19 3.83
CA SER A 546 -4.10 -24.24 2.48
C SER A 546 -3.25 -23.60 1.37
N GLN A 547 -2.27 -22.74 1.71
CA GLN A 547 -1.41 -22.02 0.77
C GLN A 547 -0.04 -22.69 0.54
N VAL A 548 0.27 -23.77 1.26
CA VAL A 548 1.52 -24.55 1.09
C VAL A 548 1.29 -26.06 0.99
N GLY A 549 0.13 -26.56 1.41
CA GLY A 549 -0.20 -27.99 1.38
C GLY A 549 0.19 -28.71 2.66
N VAL A 550 -0.64 -29.70 3.03
CA VAL A 550 -0.64 -30.38 4.34
C VAL A 550 0.73 -30.96 4.70
N ALA A 551 1.40 -31.62 3.75
CA ALA A 551 2.70 -32.26 4.01
C ALA A 551 3.83 -31.25 4.29
N ALA A 552 3.85 -30.12 3.58
CA ALA A 552 4.86 -29.07 3.78
C ALA A 552 4.60 -28.28 5.07
N TRP A 553 3.32 -28.03 5.38
CA TRP A 553 2.93 -27.39 6.63
C TRP A 553 3.29 -28.23 7.86
N GLN A 554 2.95 -29.52 7.86
CA GLN A 554 3.29 -30.44 8.94
C GLN A 554 4.80 -30.54 9.18
N ALA A 555 5.59 -30.60 8.10
CA ALA A 555 7.05 -30.68 8.17
C ALA A 555 7.74 -29.41 8.68
N ALA A 556 7.12 -28.23 8.51
CA ALA A 556 7.68 -26.93 8.85
C ALA A 556 7.13 -26.30 10.15
N ILE A 557 5.94 -26.71 10.62
CA ILE A 557 5.21 -26.03 11.70
C ILE A 557 4.93 -26.92 12.92
N GLN A 558 4.75 -28.24 12.74
CA GLN A 558 4.17 -29.10 13.78
C GLN A 558 5.24 -29.74 14.70
N HIS A 559 6.23 -28.94 15.10
CA HIS A 559 7.35 -29.31 15.97
C HIS A 559 7.80 -28.11 16.83
N GLY A 560 8.83 -28.31 17.65
CA GLY A 560 9.46 -27.21 18.40
C GLY A 560 10.23 -26.23 17.51
N PHE A 561 10.37 -25.00 17.98
CA PHE A 561 11.18 -23.94 17.39
C PHE A 561 12.22 -23.42 18.40
N TYR A 562 13.24 -22.75 17.89
CA TYR A 562 14.06 -21.80 18.66
C TYR A 562 13.97 -20.40 18.04
N LEU A 563 14.14 -19.36 18.87
CA LEU A 563 14.19 -17.98 18.40
C LEU A 563 15.63 -17.58 18.08
N ARG A 564 15.80 -16.71 17.09
CA ARG A 564 17.08 -16.20 16.58
C ARG A 564 16.99 -14.68 16.38
N PHE A 565 18.06 -13.98 16.78
CA PHE A 565 18.31 -12.59 16.42
C PHE A 565 19.68 -12.49 15.74
N ASP A 566 19.76 -11.71 14.67
CA ASP A 566 21.00 -11.46 13.96
C ASP A 566 21.00 -10.12 13.23
N LEU A 567 22.19 -9.62 12.98
CA LEU A 567 22.43 -8.45 12.14
C LEU A 567 23.48 -8.79 11.08
N ALA A 568 23.02 -9.44 10.02
CA ALA A 568 23.85 -9.81 8.87
C ALA A 568 24.24 -8.58 8.04
N ILE A 569 25.36 -8.68 7.31
CA ILE A 569 25.89 -7.61 6.46
C ILE A 569 26.15 -8.15 5.05
N GLY A 570 25.39 -7.64 4.08
CA GLY A 570 25.44 -8.05 2.68
C GLY A 570 24.66 -9.33 2.41
N GLY A 571 25.07 -10.07 1.38
CA GLY A 571 24.38 -11.29 0.95
C GLY A 571 23.18 -11.04 0.02
N LEU A 572 22.55 -12.14 -0.39
CA LEU A 572 21.61 -12.17 -1.51
C LEU A 572 20.41 -11.21 -1.36
N TYR A 573 19.82 -11.09 -0.17
CA TYR A 573 18.64 -10.25 0.04
C TYR A 573 18.95 -8.74 -0.01
N PRO A 574 19.93 -8.21 0.75
CA PRO A 574 20.43 -6.84 0.53
C PRO A 574 20.82 -6.53 -0.92
N ASN A 575 21.49 -7.47 -1.60
CA ASN A 575 21.88 -7.28 -3.00
C ASN A 575 20.66 -7.18 -3.93
N ALA A 576 19.69 -8.09 -3.82
CA ALA A 576 18.49 -8.11 -4.65
C ALA A 576 17.60 -6.86 -4.45
N ILE A 577 17.56 -6.30 -3.24
CA ILE A 577 16.83 -5.06 -2.94
C ILE A 577 17.59 -3.80 -3.35
N ALA A 578 18.92 -3.85 -3.43
CA ALA A 578 19.76 -2.75 -3.93
C ALA A 578 19.86 -2.71 -5.47
N GLY A 579 19.84 -3.87 -6.13
CA GLY A 579 20.19 -4.02 -7.55
C GLY A 579 21.70 -4.09 -7.81
N GLU A 580 22.52 -4.06 -6.77
CA GLU A 580 23.99 -4.07 -6.79
C GLU A 580 24.56 -4.88 -5.60
N THR A 581 25.85 -5.19 -5.62
CA THR A 581 26.53 -5.86 -4.50
C THR A 581 26.76 -4.90 -3.34
N VAL A 582 26.20 -5.20 -2.17
CA VAL A 582 26.32 -4.42 -0.94
C VAL A 582 26.87 -5.29 0.22
N PRO A 583 27.52 -4.72 1.25
CA PRO A 583 27.78 -3.29 1.50
C PRO A 583 28.80 -2.66 0.54
N THR A 584 28.63 -1.37 0.27
CA THR A 584 29.61 -0.57 -0.48
C THR A 584 30.68 0.01 0.47
N PRO A 585 31.82 0.54 -0.02
CA PRO A 585 32.80 1.21 0.84
C PRO A 585 32.24 2.40 1.63
N ASN A 586 31.13 2.98 1.17
CA ASN A 586 30.42 4.09 1.81
C ASN A 586 29.40 3.64 2.87
N THR A 587 29.22 2.33 3.09
CA THR A 587 28.33 1.81 4.14
C THR A 587 28.85 2.21 5.53
N THR A 588 27.97 2.79 6.34
CA THR A 588 28.33 3.33 7.66
C THR A 588 28.52 2.20 8.68
N SER A 589 29.65 2.18 9.37
CA SER A 589 29.95 1.23 10.46
C SER A 589 29.21 1.61 11.75
N GLY A 590 28.93 0.62 12.61
CA GLY A 590 28.48 0.86 13.99
C GLY A 590 26.98 0.81 14.24
N GLY A 591 26.16 0.44 13.26
CA GLY A 591 24.71 0.29 13.44
C GLY A 591 24.34 -0.86 14.37
N ILE A 592 23.23 -0.69 15.11
CA ILE A 592 22.82 -1.56 16.22
C ILE A 592 21.37 -2.03 15.99
N LEU A 593 21.15 -3.34 16.00
CA LEU A 593 19.84 -3.95 16.27
C LEU A 593 19.70 -4.03 17.79
N SER A 594 18.76 -3.27 18.35
CA SER A 594 18.53 -3.20 19.80
C SER A 594 17.23 -3.92 20.16
N VAL A 595 17.26 -4.84 21.12
CA VAL A 595 16.12 -5.64 21.56
C VAL A 595 15.88 -5.36 23.04
N ASP A 596 14.67 -4.90 23.36
CA ASP A 596 14.24 -4.51 24.70
C ASP A 596 13.64 -5.70 25.46
N THR A 597 12.76 -6.45 24.82
CA THR A 597 12.17 -7.66 25.40
C THR A 597 11.93 -8.71 24.32
N VAL A 598 11.97 -9.99 24.72
CA VAL A 598 11.48 -11.11 23.90
C VAL A 598 10.65 -12.06 24.76
N SER A 599 9.56 -12.60 24.21
CA SER A 599 8.69 -13.55 24.90
C SER A 599 8.12 -14.62 23.97
N VAL A 600 7.85 -15.78 24.57
CA VAL A 600 7.05 -16.85 24.01
C VAL A 600 5.87 -17.08 24.94
N SER A 601 4.66 -16.95 24.40
CA SER A 601 3.40 -17.07 25.15
C SER A 601 2.43 -17.98 24.42
N LYS A 602 1.56 -18.67 25.14
CA LYS A 602 0.54 -19.53 24.55
C LYS A 602 -0.87 -19.29 25.07
N GLN A 603 -1.85 -19.67 24.28
CA GLN A 603 -3.26 -19.68 24.63
C GLN A 603 -3.86 -21.05 24.27
N VAL A 604 -4.68 -21.61 25.15
CA VAL A 604 -5.46 -22.82 24.85
C VAL A 604 -6.80 -22.42 24.23
N GLY A 605 -7.19 -23.09 23.16
CA GLY A 605 -8.47 -22.95 22.47
C GLY A 605 -9.13 -24.31 22.22
N THR A 606 -9.83 -24.43 21.10
CA THR A 606 -10.48 -25.69 20.68
C THR A 606 -9.63 -26.44 19.67
N THR A 607 -9.43 -27.75 19.86
CA THR A 607 -8.82 -28.61 18.84
C THR A 607 -9.82 -28.86 17.71
N ALA A 608 -9.56 -28.29 16.53
CA ALA A 608 -10.31 -28.58 15.32
C ALA A 608 -9.82 -29.89 14.66
N PRO A 609 -10.61 -30.52 13.75
CA PRO A 609 -10.10 -31.57 12.87
C PRO A 609 -8.99 -31.00 11.98
N ALA A 610 -7.87 -31.72 11.84
CA ALA A 610 -6.77 -31.31 10.96
C ALA A 610 -7.17 -31.36 9.47
N MET A 611 -6.52 -30.56 8.62
CA MET A 611 -6.69 -30.66 7.17
C MET A 611 -6.19 -32.01 6.64
N THR A 612 -6.86 -32.52 5.61
CA THR A 612 -6.42 -33.70 4.85
C THR A 612 -6.43 -33.42 3.36
N ASP A 613 -5.59 -34.15 2.64
CA ASP A 613 -5.66 -34.26 1.18
C ASP A 613 -6.83 -35.20 0.81
N PRO A 614 -7.78 -34.78 -0.04
CA PRO A 614 -8.73 -35.70 -0.67
C PRO A 614 -7.99 -36.78 -1.47
N ALA A 615 -8.55 -37.98 -1.60
CA ALA A 615 -7.97 -38.98 -2.50
C ALA A 615 -8.05 -38.50 -3.96
N VAL A 616 -7.03 -38.78 -4.77
CA VAL A 616 -7.10 -38.58 -6.23
C VAL A 616 -8.24 -39.46 -6.78
N PRO A 617 -9.21 -38.91 -7.54
CA PRO A 617 -10.32 -39.70 -8.08
C PRO A 617 -9.86 -40.86 -8.97
N GLY A 618 -10.54 -41.99 -8.89
CA GLY A 618 -10.16 -43.19 -9.67
C GLY A 618 -10.61 -43.13 -11.13
N GLY A 619 -9.67 -43.37 -12.05
CA GLY A 619 -9.94 -43.54 -13.48
C GLY A 619 -9.93 -42.24 -14.31
N PRO A 620 -10.07 -42.35 -15.64
CA PRO A 620 -10.16 -41.20 -16.53
C PRO A 620 -11.35 -40.31 -16.18
N SER A 621 -11.17 -39.01 -16.38
CA SER A 621 -12.29 -38.10 -16.59
C SER A 621 -12.99 -38.50 -17.91
N VAL A 622 -14.31 -38.31 -17.99
CA VAL A 622 -15.07 -38.53 -19.23
C VAL A 622 -15.84 -37.26 -19.52
N VAL A 623 -15.48 -36.61 -20.62
CA VAL A 623 -15.89 -35.26 -20.98
C VAL A 623 -16.46 -35.24 -22.38
N ALA A 624 -17.61 -34.61 -22.57
CA ALA A 624 -18.29 -34.57 -23.86
C ALA A 624 -18.95 -33.22 -24.11
N VAL A 625 -18.83 -32.71 -25.34
CA VAL A 625 -19.70 -31.66 -25.86
C VAL A 625 -20.99 -32.34 -26.34
N THR A 626 -22.12 -31.97 -25.74
CA THR A 626 -23.43 -32.59 -26.02
C THR A 626 -24.45 -31.54 -26.46
N GLY A 627 -25.51 -31.94 -27.17
CA GLY A 627 -26.58 -31.04 -27.62
C GLY A 627 -26.57 -30.75 -29.13
N THR A 628 -27.24 -29.68 -29.54
CA THR A 628 -27.47 -29.29 -30.93
C THR A 628 -27.41 -27.77 -31.12
N GLN A 629 -27.61 -27.27 -32.35
CA GLN A 629 -27.46 -25.86 -32.72
C GLN A 629 -28.18 -24.90 -31.74
N GLY A 630 -27.40 -24.08 -31.02
CA GLY A 630 -27.93 -23.11 -30.04
C GLY A 630 -28.29 -23.68 -28.67
N ASN A 631 -28.09 -24.99 -28.45
CA ASN A 631 -28.40 -25.69 -27.20
C ASN A 631 -27.37 -26.80 -26.94
N TRP A 632 -26.11 -26.40 -26.80
CA TRP A 632 -24.99 -27.25 -26.40
C TRP A 632 -24.68 -27.14 -24.89
N GLN A 633 -24.06 -28.20 -24.39
CA GLN A 633 -23.62 -28.32 -23.01
C GLN A 633 -22.37 -29.22 -22.93
N LEU A 634 -21.30 -28.69 -22.35
CA LEU A 634 -20.15 -29.47 -21.92
C LEU A 634 -20.57 -30.29 -20.70
N ARG A 635 -20.17 -31.56 -20.66
CA ARG A 635 -20.45 -32.48 -19.54
C ARG A 635 -19.19 -33.14 -19.06
N VAL A 636 -19.08 -33.32 -17.74
CA VAL A 636 -17.97 -34.01 -17.05
C VAL A 636 -18.58 -35.11 -16.18
N GLY A 637 -18.21 -36.37 -16.40
CA GLY A 637 -18.86 -37.51 -15.74
C GLY A 637 -20.37 -37.58 -16.03
N GLY A 638 -20.80 -37.09 -17.20
CA GLY A 638 -22.21 -36.92 -17.58
C GLY A 638 -22.93 -35.73 -16.94
N GLN A 639 -22.35 -35.03 -15.97
CA GLN A 639 -22.95 -33.87 -15.30
C GLN A 639 -22.65 -32.57 -16.07
N PRO A 640 -23.59 -31.59 -16.11
CA PRO A 640 -23.34 -30.28 -16.72
C PRO A 640 -22.10 -29.57 -16.16
N TRP A 641 -21.30 -28.98 -17.04
CA TRP A 641 -20.10 -28.23 -16.69
C TRP A 641 -20.06 -26.90 -17.44
N THR A 642 -20.11 -25.79 -16.71
CA THR A 642 -19.70 -24.48 -17.23
C THR A 642 -18.26 -24.24 -16.82
N VAL A 643 -17.40 -23.87 -17.76
CA VAL A 643 -16.00 -23.52 -17.48
C VAL A 643 -15.98 -22.20 -16.70
N LYS A 644 -15.71 -22.30 -15.39
CA LYS A 644 -15.42 -21.18 -14.48
C LYS A 644 -13.93 -21.24 -14.19
N GLY A 645 -13.12 -20.59 -15.02
CA GLY A 645 -11.71 -20.88 -15.05
C GLY A 645 -10.77 -19.69 -15.05
N LEU A 646 -9.53 -19.96 -14.67
CA LEU A 646 -8.40 -19.04 -14.76
C LEU A 646 -7.28 -19.70 -15.58
N THR A 647 -6.53 -18.94 -16.36
CA THR A 647 -5.22 -19.41 -16.85
C THR A 647 -4.22 -19.48 -15.69
N TYR A 648 -3.33 -20.48 -15.69
CA TYR A 648 -2.51 -20.85 -14.53
C TYR A 648 -1.02 -20.63 -14.78
N GLY A 649 -0.42 -19.67 -14.07
CA GLY A 649 1.00 -19.29 -14.15
C GLY A 649 1.97 -19.96 -13.14
N PRO A 650 1.58 -20.32 -11.90
CA PRO A 650 2.52 -20.87 -10.92
C PRO A 650 3.19 -22.18 -11.37
N PRO A 651 4.39 -22.51 -10.82
CA PRO A 651 5.09 -23.76 -11.15
C PRO A 651 4.20 -25.00 -10.97
N GLN A 652 4.17 -25.89 -11.97
CA GLN A 652 3.30 -27.07 -11.96
C GLN A 652 3.65 -28.05 -10.83
N ALA A 653 4.93 -28.14 -10.45
CA ALA A 653 5.41 -28.91 -9.30
C ALA A 653 4.81 -28.41 -7.96
N ALA A 654 4.48 -27.11 -7.87
CA ALA A 654 4.04 -26.44 -6.67
C ALA A 654 2.51 -26.38 -6.51
N ALA A 655 1.75 -27.07 -7.38
CA ALA A 655 0.29 -26.96 -7.50
C ALA A 655 -0.50 -27.08 -6.17
N ASP A 656 -0.02 -27.88 -5.22
CA ASP A 656 -0.70 -28.12 -3.93
C ASP A 656 -0.95 -26.84 -3.12
N GLY A 657 -0.02 -25.88 -3.20
CA GLY A 657 -0.10 -24.58 -2.54
C GLY A 657 -1.01 -23.56 -3.24
N TYR A 658 -1.64 -23.91 -4.37
CA TYR A 658 -2.49 -23.01 -5.16
C TYR A 658 -3.89 -23.58 -5.47
N MET A 659 -4.04 -24.90 -5.64
CA MET A 659 -5.34 -25.50 -6.02
C MET A 659 -6.47 -25.23 -5.01
N ARG A 660 -6.14 -25.10 -3.70
CA ARG A 660 -7.11 -24.75 -2.66
C ARG A 660 -7.58 -23.29 -2.75
N ASP A 661 -6.69 -22.36 -3.10
CA ASP A 661 -7.05 -20.95 -3.24
C ASP A 661 -7.91 -20.71 -4.48
N LEU A 662 -7.55 -21.34 -5.61
CA LEU A 662 -8.39 -21.43 -6.81
C LEU A 662 -9.77 -22.04 -6.48
N LYS A 663 -9.82 -23.12 -5.70
CA LYS A 663 -11.10 -23.71 -5.26
C LYS A 663 -11.92 -22.74 -4.42
N ASN A 664 -11.29 -21.99 -3.52
CA ASN A 664 -11.90 -20.96 -2.68
C ASN A 664 -12.32 -19.70 -3.47
N MET A 665 -11.77 -19.49 -4.67
CA MET A 665 -12.22 -18.53 -5.68
C MET A 665 -13.45 -19.02 -6.45
N GLY A 666 -13.84 -20.29 -6.32
CA GLY A 666 -14.92 -20.90 -7.11
C GLY A 666 -14.48 -21.35 -8.50
N VAL A 667 -13.17 -21.38 -8.78
CA VAL A 667 -12.62 -21.96 -10.00
C VAL A 667 -12.91 -23.46 -10.04
N ASN A 668 -13.39 -23.93 -11.18
CA ASN A 668 -13.52 -25.35 -11.48
C ASN A 668 -12.56 -25.81 -12.59
N THR A 669 -12.00 -24.90 -13.39
CA THR A 669 -11.14 -25.25 -14.52
C THR A 669 -9.90 -24.37 -14.54
N ILE A 670 -8.73 -24.93 -14.85
CA ILE A 670 -7.55 -24.15 -15.19
C ILE A 670 -7.08 -24.46 -16.62
N ARG A 671 -6.34 -23.54 -17.24
CA ARG A 671 -5.68 -23.75 -18.54
C ARG A 671 -4.17 -23.56 -18.42
N THR A 672 -3.42 -24.44 -19.08
CA THR A 672 -1.99 -24.27 -19.36
C THR A 672 -1.77 -24.20 -20.87
N TRP A 673 -0.69 -23.55 -21.32
CA TRP A 673 -0.30 -23.48 -22.73
C TRP A 673 0.56 -24.66 -23.20
N GLY A 674 1.05 -25.48 -22.26
CA GLY A 674 1.99 -26.56 -22.53
C GLY A 674 1.97 -27.66 -21.47
N VAL A 675 2.57 -28.80 -21.83
CA VAL A 675 2.85 -29.95 -20.97
C VAL A 675 4.29 -29.88 -20.50
N ASP A 676 4.49 -29.76 -19.20
CA ASP A 676 5.73 -30.15 -18.53
C ASP A 676 5.66 -31.67 -18.29
N ASP A 677 6.48 -32.45 -19.00
CA ASP A 677 6.42 -33.92 -18.94
C ASP A 677 6.75 -34.50 -17.55
N ALA A 678 7.45 -33.74 -16.70
CA ALA A 678 7.74 -34.14 -15.31
C ALA A 678 6.61 -33.76 -14.35
N ASN A 679 6.02 -32.57 -14.50
CA ASN A 679 5.14 -31.97 -13.48
C ASN A 679 3.65 -31.89 -13.85
N THR A 680 3.27 -32.02 -15.13
CA THR A 680 1.85 -32.05 -15.54
C THR A 680 1.05 -33.16 -14.84
N PRO A 681 1.57 -34.39 -14.62
CA PRO A 681 0.86 -35.39 -13.82
C PRO A 681 0.56 -34.94 -12.38
N THR A 682 1.47 -34.19 -11.77
CA THR A 682 1.31 -33.63 -10.41
C THR A 682 0.23 -32.54 -10.40
N LEU A 683 0.27 -31.60 -11.37
CA LEU A 683 -0.75 -30.57 -11.54
C LEU A 683 -2.15 -31.17 -11.71
N LEU A 684 -2.29 -32.14 -12.63
CA LEU A 684 -3.56 -32.83 -12.90
C LEU A 684 -4.10 -33.56 -11.66
N ASN A 685 -3.23 -34.26 -10.92
CA ASN A 685 -3.61 -34.95 -9.68
C ASN A 685 -4.07 -33.97 -8.60
N LYS A 686 -3.29 -32.90 -8.32
CA LYS A 686 -3.63 -31.90 -7.31
C LYS A 686 -4.90 -31.11 -7.67
N ALA A 687 -5.12 -30.80 -8.95
CA ALA A 687 -6.36 -30.23 -9.44
C ALA A 687 -7.55 -31.19 -9.20
N ALA A 688 -7.41 -32.46 -9.57
CA ALA A 688 -8.48 -33.45 -9.43
C ALA A 688 -8.90 -33.70 -7.97
N GLN A 689 -7.96 -33.70 -7.01
CA GLN A 689 -8.27 -33.78 -5.58
C GLN A 689 -9.20 -32.65 -5.10
N GLN A 690 -9.00 -31.42 -5.62
CA GLN A 690 -9.85 -30.28 -5.30
C GLN A 690 -11.11 -30.21 -6.19
N GLY A 691 -11.35 -31.20 -7.06
CA GLY A 691 -12.44 -31.19 -8.04
C GLY A 691 -12.31 -30.05 -9.05
N ILE A 692 -11.07 -29.72 -9.44
CA ILE A 692 -10.70 -28.84 -10.54
C ILE A 692 -10.29 -29.71 -11.74
N LYS A 693 -10.52 -29.22 -12.96
CA LYS A 693 -10.10 -29.85 -14.22
C LYS A 693 -9.13 -28.95 -14.99
N VAL A 694 -8.39 -29.52 -15.93
CA VAL A 694 -7.33 -28.82 -16.69
C VAL A 694 -7.61 -28.91 -18.20
N ILE A 695 -7.68 -27.75 -18.85
CA ILE A 695 -7.49 -27.62 -20.30
C ILE A 695 -5.99 -27.75 -20.54
N VAL A 696 -5.56 -28.88 -21.12
CA VAL A 696 -4.14 -29.19 -21.30
C VAL A 696 -3.68 -28.68 -22.66
N GLY A 697 -2.91 -27.61 -22.64
CA GLY A 697 -2.33 -27.03 -23.85
C GLY A 697 -1.17 -27.85 -24.40
N HIS A 698 -1.11 -27.93 -25.72
CA HIS A 698 0.03 -28.43 -26.48
C HIS A 698 0.57 -27.29 -27.35
N TRP A 699 1.69 -26.68 -26.93
CA TRP A 699 2.32 -25.60 -27.68
C TRP A 699 2.72 -26.02 -29.10
N LEU A 700 2.49 -25.13 -30.06
CA LEU A 700 2.81 -25.31 -31.48
C LEU A 700 3.66 -24.13 -31.95
N ASN A 701 4.68 -24.38 -32.79
CA ASN A 701 5.64 -23.35 -33.20
C ASN A 701 5.01 -22.39 -34.23
N GLN A 702 4.69 -21.19 -33.75
CA GLN A 702 4.12 -20.07 -34.51
C GLN A 702 4.82 -19.78 -35.87
N GLY A 703 6.14 -19.98 -35.96
CA GLY A 703 6.92 -19.74 -37.18
C GLY A 703 7.10 -20.94 -38.13
N ALA A 704 6.57 -22.12 -37.79
CA ALA A 704 6.82 -23.35 -38.56
C ALA A 704 6.11 -23.39 -39.93
N ASP A 705 6.66 -24.16 -40.87
CA ASP A 705 6.05 -24.34 -42.20
C ASP A 705 4.96 -25.43 -42.18
N TYR A 706 3.79 -25.07 -41.66
CA TYR A 706 2.64 -25.97 -41.66
C TYR A 706 2.09 -26.28 -43.06
N ALA A 707 2.50 -25.57 -44.12
CA ALA A 707 2.16 -25.96 -45.49
C ALA A 707 3.05 -27.14 -45.92
N ASN A 708 4.38 -26.95 -45.88
CA ASN A 708 5.35 -27.79 -46.58
C ASN A 708 6.08 -28.80 -45.68
N ASP A 709 6.35 -28.49 -44.41
CA ASP A 709 7.18 -29.34 -43.55
C ASP A 709 6.40 -30.53 -42.96
N ALA A 710 6.37 -31.61 -43.74
CA ALA A 710 5.82 -32.88 -43.31
C ALA A 710 6.67 -33.61 -42.24
N ALA A 711 7.95 -33.27 -42.08
CA ALA A 711 8.81 -33.90 -41.08
C ALA A 711 8.50 -33.34 -39.69
N TYR A 712 8.50 -32.01 -39.54
CA TYR A 712 8.07 -31.32 -38.32
C TYR A 712 6.65 -31.72 -37.91
N LYS A 713 5.68 -31.64 -38.83
CA LYS A 713 4.28 -32.02 -38.57
C LYS A 713 4.15 -33.46 -38.06
N ASN A 714 4.85 -34.43 -38.65
CA ASN A 714 4.76 -35.82 -38.18
C ASN A 714 5.49 -36.04 -36.85
N ALA A 715 6.61 -35.35 -36.58
CA ALA A 715 7.29 -35.40 -35.29
C ALA A 715 6.40 -34.85 -34.17
N THR A 716 5.91 -33.62 -34.31
CA THR A 716 5.05 -32.96 -33.29
C THR A 716 3.72 -33.69 -33.08
N LYS A 717 3.12 -34.26 -34.13
CA LYS A 717 1.92 -35.12 -34.00
C LYS A 717 2.21 -36.38 -33.17
N THR A 718 3.38 -37.00 -33.36
CA THR A 718 3.81 -38.17 -32.57
C THR A 718 4.06 -37.80 -31.11
N GLU A 719 4.73 -36.66 -30.87
CA GLU A 719 4.99 -36.11 -29.53
C GLU A 719 3.68 -35.81 -28.76
N ILE A 720 2.73 -35.13 -29.38
CA ILE A 720 1.42 -34.82 -28.78
C ILE A 720 0.63 -36.10 -28.49
N VAL A 721 0.56 -37.05 -29.43
CA VAL A 721 -0.15 -38.32 -29.23
C VAL A 721 0.51 -39.16 -28.12
N ASN A 722 1.83 -39.10 -27.94
CA ASN A 722 2.51 -39.76 -26.82
C ASN A 722 2.13 -39.12 -25.47
N ARG A 723 2.11 -37.78 -25.38
CA ARG A 723 1.66 -37.06 -24.17
C ARG A 723 0.20 -37.36 -23.83
N VAL A 724 -0.70 -37.33 -24.81
CA VAL A 724 -2.12 -37.71 -24.63
C VAL A 724 -2.22 -39.14 -24.12
N ASN A 725 -1.47 -40.10 -24.67
CA ASN A 725 -1.50 -41.48 -24.20
C ASN A 725 -1.01 -41.65 -22.75
N ALA A 726 -0.05 -40.84 -22.30
CA ALA A 726 0.42 -40.83 -20.92
C ALA A 726 -0.58 -40.17 -19.94
N LEU A 727 -1.30 -39.13 -20.38
CA LEU A 727 -2.10 -38.26 -19.50
C LEU A 727 -3.61 -38.52 -19.52
N LYS A 728 -4.18 -39.10 -20.59
CA LYS A 728 -5.65 -39.31 -20.76
C LYS A 728 -6.36 -40.08 -19.64
N ASN A 729 -5.64 -40.95 -18.94
CA ASN A 729 -6.19 -41.74 -17.84
C ASN A 729 -6.23 -40.96 -16.50
N ASN A 730 -5.73 -39.72 -16.47
CA ASN A 730 -5.73 -38.90 -15.28
C ASN A 730 -7.11 -38.23 -15.06
N PRO A 731 -7.68 -38.27 -13.85
CA PRO A 731 -8.95 -37.60 -13.55
C PRO A 731 -8.91 -36.07 -13.69
N GLY A 732 -7.73 -35.44 -13.76
CA GLY A 732 -7.58 -33.99 -13.89
C GLY A 732 -7.90 -33.42 -15.27
N VAL A 733 -7.90 -34.22 -16.34
CA VAL A 733 -8.07 -33.71 -17.71
C VAL A 733 -9.51 -33.23 -17.96
N LEU A 734 -9.65 -32.08 -18.64
CA LEU A 734 -10.91 -31.60 -19.22
C LEU A 734 -10.96 -31.84 -20.73
N MET A 735 -9.95 -31.36 -21.44
CA MET A 735 -9.85 -31.38 -22.91
C MET A 735 -8.42 -31.04 -23.34
N TRP A 736 -8.11 -31.31 -24.60
CA TRP A 736 -6.83 -31.02 -25.25
C TRP A 736 -6.93 -29.74 -26.10
N ASP A 737 -6.03 -28.79 -25.89
CA ASP A 737 -5.97 -27.51 -26.64
C ASP A 737 -4.69 -27.49 -27.49
N VAL A 738 -4.80 -27.65 -28.81
CA VAL A 738 -3.62 -27.77 -29.70
C VAL A 738 -3.26 -26.43 -30.35
N GLY A 739 -2.16 -25.84 -29.89
CA GLY A 739 -1.64 -24.55 -30.35
C GLY A 739 -2.25 -23.33 -29.66
N ASN A 740 -1.56 -22.19 -29.82
CA ASN A 740 -1.96 -20.90 -29.26
C ASN A 740 -1.54 -19.77 -30.21
N GLU A 741 -2.52 -19.06 -30.78
CA GLU A 741 -2.34 -17.80 -31.54
C GLU A 741 -1.51 -17.92 -32.83
N VAL A 742 -1.38 -19.14 -33.35
CA VAL A 742 -0.55 -19.46 -34.51
C VAL A 742 -1.08 -18.83 -35.81
N ILE A 743 -2.40 -18.72 -35.97
CA ILE A 743 -2.99 -18.05 -37.15
C ILE A 743 -2.75 -16.55 -37.08
N LEU A 744 -2.86 -15.90 -35.92
CA LEU A 744 -2.50 -14.48 -35.79
C LEU A 744 -1.03 -14.26 -36.16
N THR A 745 -0.09 -14.87 -35.42
CA THR A 745 1.33 -14.50 -35.45
C THR A 745 2.07 -14.88 -36.74
N MET A 746 1.49 -15.74 -37.59
CA MET A 746 2.07 -16.12 -38.90
C MET A 746 2.47 -14.94 -39.79
N GLN A 747 1.81 -13.79 -39.63
CA GLN A 747 2.10 -12.57 -40.38
C GLN A 747 3.38 -11.84 -39.91
N ASP A 748 3.79 -12.04 -38.65
CA ASP A 748 4.87 -11.29 -38.01
C ASP A 748 6.26 -11.87 -38.34
N HIS A 749 6.31 -13.03 -39.00
CA HIS A 749 7.52 -13.73 -39.43
C HIS A 749 8.07 -13.27 -40.79
N GLY A 750 7.58 -12.16 -41.35
CA GLY A 750 8.16 -11.51 -42.53
C GLY A 750 7.87 -12.19 -43.88
N TYR A 751 6.90 -13.12 -43.92
CA TYR A 751 6.48 -13.81 -45.15
C TYR A 751 5.62 -12.94 -46.06
N THR A 752 5.52 -13.28 -47.35
CA THR A 752 4.56 -12.61 -48.24
C THR A 752 3.11 -12.98 -47.86
N PRO A 753 2.11 -12.12 -48.14
CA PRO A 753 0.71 -12.41 -47.80
C PRO A 753 0.18 -13.75 -48.35
N ALA A 754 0.68 -14.21 -49.49
CA ALA A 754 0.34 -15.51 -50.07
C ALA A 754 0.92 -16.70 -49.28
N GLU A 755 2.14 -16.56 -48.76
CA GLU A 755 2.78 -17.57 -47.90
C GLU A 755 2.14 -17.61 -46.51
N VAL A 756 1.79 -16.45 -45.94
CA VAL A 756 1.01 -16.35 -44.69
C VAL A 756 -0.32 -17.12 -44.84
N GLU A 757 -1.09 -16.85 -45.89
CA GLU A 757 -2.36 -17.54 -46.13
C GLU A 757 -2.19 -19.05 -46.37
N ALA A 758 -1.19 -19.44 -47.17
CA ALA A 758 -0.88 -20.85 -47.38
C ALA A 758 -0.51 -21.58 -46.08
N ARG A 759 0.22 -20.92 -45.17
CA ARG A 759 0.58 -21.47 -43.85
C ARG A 759 -0.60 -21.50 -42.88
N ARG A 760 -1.48 -20.48 -42.87
CA ARG A 760 -2.74 -20.49 -42.07
C ARG A 760 -3.63 -21.67 -42.46
N ILE A 761 -3.82 -21.90 -43.75
CA ILE A 761 -4.53 -23.07 -44.29
C ILE A 761 -3.80 -24.38 -43.95
N GLY A 762 -2.48 -24.41 -44.06
CA GLY A 762 -1.66 -25.58 -43.69
C GLY A 762 -1.78 -25.96 -42.22
N TYR A 763 -1.79 -24.96 -41.33
CA TYR A 763 -1.94 -25.13 -39.89
C TYR A 763 -3.34 -25.62 -39.52
N ALA A 764 -4.40 -25.02 -40.04
CA ALA A 764 -5.76 -25.48 -39.74
C ALA A 764 -6.01 -26.94 -40.20
N LYS A 765 -5.38 -27.36 -41.31
CA LYS A 765 -5.36 -28.77 -41.75
C LYS A 765 -4.58 -29.65 -40.77
N PHE A 766 -3.43 -29.19 -40.27
CA PHE A 766 -2.64 -29.93 -39.29
C PHE A 766 -3.34 -30.06 -37.93
N VAL A 767 -4.02 -29.01 -37.46
CA VAL A 767 -4.92 -29.04 -36.29
C VAL A 767 -6.00 -30.13 -36.46
N ASN A 768 -6.51 -30.35 -37.68
CA ASN A 768 -7.44 -31.45 -37.95
C ASN A 768 -6.77 -32.83 -37.88
N GLU A 769 -5.54 -32.97 -38.39
CA GLU A 769 -4.76 -34.22 -38.24
C GLU A 769 -4.50 -34.54 -36.77
N LEU A 770 -4.18 -33.52 -35.95
CA LEU A 770 -4.01 -33.65 -34.51
C LEU A 770 -5.33 -34.09 -33.84
N ALA A 771 -6.44 -33.41 -34.09
CA ALA A 771 -7.73 -33.76 -33.50
C ALA A 771 -8.14 -35.21 -33.79
N VAL A 772 -8.05 -35.66 -35.05
CA VAL A 772 -8.33 -37.06 -35.43
C VAL A 772 -7.39 -38.05 -34.75
N ALA A 773 -6.10 -37.74 -34.65
CA ALA A 773 -5.12 -38.61 -33.99
C ALA A 773 -5.31 -38.65 -32.46
N ILE A 774 -5.73 -37.54 -31.84
CA ILE A 774 -6.02 -37.44 -30.41
C ILE A 774 -7.30 -38.20 -30.08
N HIS A 775 -8.41 -38.03 -30.82
CA HIS A 775 -9.63 -38.82 -30.63
C HIS A 775 -9.40 -40.33 -30.77
N ALA A 776 -8.51 -40.75 -31.68
CA ALA A 776 -8.13 -42.16 -31.84
C ALA A 776 -7.28 -42.69 -30.67
N ALA A 777 -6.54 -41.83 -29.97
CA ALA A 777 -5.77 -42.18 -28.78
C ALA A 777 -6.63 -42.09 -27.50
N ASP A 778 -7.53 -41.11 -27.41
CA ASP A 778 -8.33 -40.76 -26.25
C ASP A 778 -9.76 -40.37 -26.66
N PRO A 779 -10.73 -41.30 -26.59
CA PRO A 779 -12.13 -41.03 -26.89
C PRO A 779 -12.89 -40.39 -25.70
N ASN A 780 -12.22 -40.09 -24.57
CA ASN A 780 -12.87 -39.58 -23.36
C ASN A 780 -12.84 -38.06 -23.23
N HIS A 781 -12.10 -37.33 -24.07
CA HIS A 781 -11.89 -35.89 -23.93
C HIS A 781 -12.04 -35.13 -25.25
N PRO A 782 -12.66 -33.94 -25.25
CA PRO A 782 -12.72 -33.06 -26.42
C PRO A 782 -11.35 -32.55 -26.86
N VAL A 783 -11.28 -32.12 -28.13
CA VAL A 783 -10.14 -31.38 -28.70
C VAL A 783 -10.59 -30.02 -29.22
N THR A 784 -9.81 -28.98 -28.89
CA THR A 784 -9.95 -27.62 -29.41
C THR A 784 -8.60 -27.04 -29.84
N SER A 785 -8.58 -25.82 -30.35
CA SER A 785 -7.38 -25.11 -30.83
C SER A 785 -7.56 -23.61 -30.63
N THR A 786 -6.72 -23.00 -29.81
CA THR A 786 -6.82 -21.58 -29.43
C THR A 786 -6.11 -20.65 -30.39
N ASP A 787 -6.77 -19.54 -30.73
CA ASP A 787 -6.15 -18.44 -31.46
C ASP A 787 -6.73 -17.09 -31.02
N ALA A 788 -6.09 -15.99 -31.44
CA ALA A 788 -6.48 -14.64 -31.05
C ALA A 788 -7.62 -14.12 -31.93
N TYR A 789 -8.68 -13.62 -31.29
CA TYR A 789 -9.91 -13.16 -31.92
C TYR A 789 -10.64 -14.25 -32.76
N THR A 790 -11.84 -13.93 -33.22
CA THR A 790 -12.75 -14.87 -33.91
C THR A 790 -12.34 -15.19 -35.36
N PHE A 791 -11.33 -14.49 -35.91
CA PHE A 791 -10.90 -14.65 -37.31
C PHE A 791 -10.44 -16.08 -37.64
N ALA A 792 -9.66 -16.71 -36.74
CA ALA A 792 -9.16 -18.07 -36.89
C ALA A 792 -10.26 -19.12 -37.10
N TRP A 793 -11.47 -18.89 -36.57
CA TRP A 793 -12.60 -19.80 -36.71
C TRP A 793 -13.01 -20.01 -38.18
N THR A 794 -12.74 -19.05 -39.07
CA THR A 794 -13.01 -19.20 -40.51
C THR A 794 -12.20 -20.35 -41.12
N TYR A 795 -10.91 -20.45 -40.79
CA TYR A 795 -10.04 -21.56 -41.18
C TYR A 795 -10.44 -22.86 -40.49
N TYR A 796 -10.75 -22.83 -39.19
CA TYR A 796 -11.18 -24.03 -38.45
C TYR A 796 -12.51 -24.61 -38.97
N LYS A 797 -13.45 -23.76 -39.42
CA LYS A 797 -14.69 -24.17 -40.08
C LYS A 797 -14.45 -24.79 -41.46
N ALA A 798 -13.46 -24.31 -42.21
CA ALA A 798 -13.13 -24.81 -43.55
C ALA A 798 -12.25 -26.07 -43.53
N TYR A 799 -11.33 -26.19 -42.57
CA TYR A 799 -10.24 -27.17 -42.59
C TYR A 799 -10.08 -28.01 -41.32
N SER A 800 -10.79 -27.68 -40.23
CA SER A 800 -10.73 -28.41 -38.93
C SER A 800 -12.08 -28.98 -38.47
N PRO A 801 -12.79 -29.76 -39.32
CA PRO A 801 -14.07 -30.38 -38.94
C PRO A 801 -13.99 -31.31 -37.73
N ALA A 802 -12.83 -31.87 -37.39
CA ALA A 802 -12.67 -32.79 -36.25
C ALA A 802 -12.56 -32.14 -34.86
N LEU A 803 -12.44 -30.81 -34.73
CA LEU A 803 -12.50 -30.16 -33.39
C LEU A 803 -13.89 -30.30 -32.77
N ASP A 804 -14.02 -30.54 -31.47
CA ASP A 804 -15.34 -30.66 -30.81
C ASP A 804 -16.00 -29.29 -30.56
N LEU A 805 -15.16 -28.27 -30.33
CA LEU A 805 -15.54 -26.89 -30.04
C LEU A 805 -14.49 -25.92 -30.56
N LEU A 806 -14.90 -24.66 -30.74
CA LEU A 806 -13.99 -23.55 -31.03
C LEU A 806 -13.43 -22.96 -29.74
N ALA A 807 -12.22 -22.41 -29.78
CA ALA A 807 -11.60 -21.66 -28.70
C ALA A 807 -11.13 -20.29 -29.22
N VAL A 808 -10.96 -19.31 -28.33
CA VAL A 808 -10.55 -17.94 -28.69
C VAL A 808 -9.95 -17.21 -27.49
N ASN A 809 -8.82 -16.54 -27.71
CA ASN A 809 -8.29 -15.51 -26.82
C ASN A 809 -8.88 -14.16 -27.22
N SER A 810 -9.46 -13.41 -26.27
CA SER A 810 -10.06 -12.10 -26.54
C SER A 810 -10.18 -11.27 -25.27
N TYR A 811 -9.74 -10.02 -25.33
CA TYR A 811 -9.66 -9.12 -24.17
C TYR A 811 -10.73 -8.02 -24.30
N GLY A 812 -10.39 -6.79 -24.70
CA GLY A 812 -11.35 -5.71 -24.95
C GLY A 812 -12.41 -6.02 -26.02
N ALA A 813 -12.16 -7.03 -26.88
CA ALA A 813 -13.06 -7.48 -27.93
C ALA A 813 -14.11 -8.55 -27.53
N VAL A 814 -14.20 -8.99 -26.27
CA VAL A 814 -15.11 -10.07 -25.80
C VAL A 814 -16.58 -9.89 -26.23
N GLY A 815 -17.07 -8.64 -26.31
CA GLY A 815 -18.44 -8.33 -26.75
C GLY A 815 -18.77 -8.79 -28.19
N ASN A 816 -17.77 -8.89 -29.06
CA ASN A 816 -17.98 -9.22 -30.48
C ASN A 816 -18.19 -10.72 -30.70
N ILE A 817 -17.63 -11.59 -29.84
CA ILE A 817 -17.54 -13.05 -30.03
C ILE A 817 -18.91 -13.67 -30.35
N LYS A 818 -19.96 -13.24 -29.64
CA LYS A 818 -21.34 -13.71 -29.85
C LYS A 818 -21.87 -13.35 -31.23
N GLN A 819 -21.62 -12.13 -31.71
CA GLN A 819 -22.13 -11.66 -32.99
C GLN A 819 -21.32 -12.24 -34.15
N ASP A 820 -20.00 -12.39 -33.99
CA ASP A 820 -19.14 -13.07 -34.97
C ASP A 820 -19.54 -14.55 -35.12
N TRP A 821 -19.90 -15.20 -34.02
CA TRP A 821 -20.40 -16.58 -34.05
C TRP A 821 -21.67 -16.72 -34.90
N ILE A 822 -22.61 -15.78 -34.72
CA ILE A 822 -23.86 -15.70 -35.50
C ILE A 822 -23.56 -15.39 -36.97
N ASN A 823 -22.76 -14.35 -37.23
CA ASN A 823 -22.44 -13.86 -38.58
C ASN A 823 -21.69 -14.92 -39.41
N GLY A 824 -20.71 -15.61 -38.81
CA GLY A 824 -19.98 -16.69 -39.45
C GLY A 824 -20.77 -17.99 -39.61
N ASN A 825 -21.97 -18.08 -39.03
CA ASN A 825 -22.87 -19.24 -39.06
C ASN A 825 -22.15 -20.54 -38.68
N TYR A 826 -21.55 -20.57 -37.49
CA TYR A 826 -20.80 -21.73 -37.01
C TYR A 826 -21.74 -22.80 -36.42
N SER A 827 -21.36 -24.07 -36.57
CA SER A 827 -22.15 -25.24 -36.14
C SER A 827 -21.52 -25.99 -34.96
N LYS A 828 -20.73 -25.28 -34.15
CA LYS A 828 -20.03 -25.77 -32.96
C LYS A 828 -20.15 -24.72 -31.85
N PRO A 829 -20.23 -25.13 -30.57
CA PRO A 829 -20.12 -24.20 -29.45
C PRO A 829 -18.68 -23.71 -29.30
N TYR A 830 -18.44 -22.78 -28.37
CA TYR A 830 -17.10 -22.29 -28.05
C TYR A 830 -16.83 -22.13 -26.55
N ILE A 831 -15.54 -22.09 -26.22
CA ILE A 831 -15.02 -21.51 -24.98
C ILE A 831 -14.21 -20.25 -25.31
N VAL A 832 -14.04 -19.37 -24.33
CA VAL A 832 -13.05 -18.29 -24.40
C VAL A 832 -11.86 -18.71 -23.53
N THR A 833 -10.69 -18.86 -24.14
CA THR A 833 -9.53 -19.50 -23.51
C THR A 833 -8.59 -18.52 -22.81
N GLU A 834 -8.66 -17.25 -23.17
CA GLU A 834 -8.15 -16.10 -22.39
C GLU A 834 -9.15 -14.95 -22.50
N ALA A 835 -9.50 -14.33 -21.37
CA ALA A 835 -10.44 -13.21 -21.26
C ALA A 835 -10.09 -12.27 -20.11
N GLY A 836 -10.54 -11.02 -20.13
CA GLY A 836 -10.32 -10.09 -19.02
C GLY A 836 -10.35 -8.60 -19.43
N PRO A 837 -9.64 -7.73 -18.68
CA PRO A 837 -9.40 -6.34 -19.04
C PRO A 837 -8.68 -6.15 -20.37
N ASP A 838 -8.85 -4.97 -20.96
CA ASP A 838 -8.17 -4.52 -22.18
C ASP A 838 -6.64 -4.73 -22.11
N GLY A 839 -6.06 -5.33 -23.15
CA GLY A 839 -4.62 -5.53 -23.28
C GLY A 839 -3.87 -4.24 -23.64
N GLU A 840 -2.54 -4.24 -23.52
CA GLU A 840 -1.75 -3.01 -23.76
C GLU A 840 -1.78 -2.52 -25.22
N TRP A 841 -2.22 -3.36 -26.16
CA TRP A 841 -2.43 -3.05 -27.57
C TRP A 841 -3.85 -2.51 -27.87
N GLU A 842 -4.77 -2.55 -26.91
CA GLU A 842 -6.17 -2.11 -27.07
C GLU A 842 -6.43 -0.73 -26.44
N VAL A 843 -5.57 -0.29 -25.51
CA VAL A 843 -5.72 0.98 -24.77
C VAL A 843 -5.01 2.17 -25.44
N PRO A 844 -5.48 3.41 -25.25
CA PRO A 844 -4.78 4.61 -25.72
C PRO A 844 -3.48 4.85 -24.94
N ASN A 845 -2.50 5.49 -25.60
CA ASN A 845 -1.29 5.98 -24.94
C ASN A 845 -1.59 7.17 -24.01
N ASP A 846 -0.83 7.27 -22.93
CA ASP A 846 -0.90 8.36 -21.95
C ASP A 846 -0.07 9.60 -22.36
N ILE A 847 0.04 10.57 -21.45
CA ILE A 847 0.75 11.84 -21.65
C ILE A 847 2.25 11.70 -21.98
N ASN A 848 2.86 10.54 -21.68
CA ASN A 848 4.25 10.23 -22.02
C ASN A 848 4.38 9.33 -23.27
N GLY A 849 3.26 8.96 -23.91
CA GLY A 849 3.24 8.19 -25.15
C GLY A 849 3.31 6.68 -24.95
N VAL A 850 2.94 6.16 -23.78
CA VAL A 850 2.97 4.72 -23.45
C VAL A 850 1.58 4.20 -23.05
N PRO A 851 1.26 2.90 -23.23
CA PRO A 851 -0.09 2.37 -22.99
C PRO A 851 -0.67 2.65 -21.60
N THR A 852 -1.85 3.26 -21.57
CA THR A 852 -2.59 3.61 -20.34
C THR A 852 -3.20 2.35 -19.72
N GLU A 853 -2.47 1.74 -18.78
CA GLU A 853 -3.00 0.60 -18.03
C GLU A 853 -4.22 1.01 -17.20
N PRO A 854 -5.37 0.29 -17.32
CA PRO A 854 -6.56 0.58 -16.53
C PRO A 854 -6.30 0.47 -15.02
N THR A 855 -7.08 1.19 -14.22
CA THR A 855 -7.01 1.11 -12.75
C THR A 855 -7.46 -0.26 -12.24
N ASP A 856 -7.04 -0.68 -11.06
CA ASP A 856 -7.49 -1.96 -10.48
C ASP A 856 -9.01 -1.97 -10.22
N LEU A 857 -9.61 -0.80 -10.06
CA LEU A 857 -11.07 -0.62 -9.99
C LEU A 857 -11.75 -0.70 -11.37
N GLN A 858 -11.10 -0.26 -12.45
CA GLN A 858 -11.57 -0.51 -13.82
C GLN A 858 -11.45 -2.00 -14.16
N LYS A 859 -10.33 -2.65 -13.85
CA LYS A 859 -10.12 -4.10 -14.07
C LYS A 859 -11.16 -4.95 -13.33
N LYS A 860 -11.47 -4.61 -12.06
CA LYS A 860 -12.58 -5.21 -11.27
C LYS A 860 -13.91 -5.21 -12.03
N ALA A 861 -14.25 -4.09 -12.67
CA ALA A 861 -15.46 -3.99 -13.49
C ALA A 861 -15.32 -4.76 -14.82
N MET A 862 -14.16 -4.70 -15.47
CA MET A 862 -13.89 -5.39 -16.74
C MET A 862 -13.97 -6.91 -16.62
N TYR A 863 -13.37 -7.55 -15.60
CA TYR A 863 -13.54 -8.99 -15.33
C TYR A 863 -15.01 -9.37 -15.12
N THR A 864 -15.75 -8.54 -14.38
CA THR A 864 -17.19 -8.77 -14.15
C THR A 864 -17.98 -8.63 -15.46
N ALA A 865 -17.62 -7.71 -16.34
CA ALA A 865 -18.25 -7.52 -17.64
C ALA A 865 -17.89 -8.63 -18.64
N SER A 866 -16.62 -9.05 -18.70
CA SER A 866 -16.08 -10.17 -19.48
C SER A 866 -16.91 -11.43 -19.23
N TRP A 867 -16.89 -11.91 -17.98
CA TRP A 867 -17.61 -13.12 -17.56
C TRP A 867 -19.09 -13.09 -17.93
N ASN A 868 -19.80 -12.01 -17.55
CA ASN A 868 -21.23 -11.84 -17.80
C ASN A 868 -21.57 -11.82 -19.31
N THR A 869 -20.70 -11.22 -20.12
CA THR A 869 -20.86 -11.16 -21.59
C THR A 869 -20.72 -12.54 -22.21
N ILE A 870 -19.74 -13.33 -21.75
CA ILE A 870 -19.47 -14.68 -22.28
C ILE A 870 -20.62 -15.63 -21.93
N ILE A 871 -21.04 -15.71 -20.65
CA ILE A 871 -22.16 -16.58 -20.26
C ILE A 871 -23.53 -16.11 -20.81
N GLY A 872 -23.62 -14.85 -21.24
CA GLY A 872 -24.75 -14.26 -21.97
C GLY A 872 -24.98 -14.85 -23.37
N HIS A 873 -24.11 -15.74 -23.86
CA HIS A 873 -24.37 -16.60 -25.02
C HIS A 873 -24.80 -18.02 -24.61
N THR A 874 -25.82 -18.09 -23.76
CA THR A 874 -26.36 -19.34 -23.19
C THR A 874 -26.66 -20.38 -24.27
N GLY A 875 -26.21 -21.62 -24.06
CA GLY A 875 -26.37 -22.73 -25.01
C GLY A 875 -25.35 -22.75 -26.15
N VAL A 876 -24.39 -21.80 -26.21
CA VAL A 876 -23.33 -21.77 -27.22
C VAL A 876 -21.94 -21.52 -26.60
N ALA A 877 -21.83 -20.53 -25.71
CA ALA A 877 -20.64 -20.37 -24.87
C ALA A 877 -20.68 -21.39 -23.73
N LEU A 878 -19.61 -22.17 -23.60
CA LEU A 878 -19.46 -23.22 -22.57
C LEU A 878 -18.75 -22.71 -21.31
N GLY A 879 -18.29 -21.46 -21.31
CA GLY A 879 -17.61 -20.76 -20.22
C GLY A 879 -16.29 -20.12 -20.69
N ALA A 880 -15.46 -19.73 -19.73
CA ALA A 880 -14.21 -19.00 -19.96
C ALA A 880 -13.09 -19.42 -19.02
N THR A 881 -11.85 -19.33 -19.49
CA THR A 881 -10.67 -19.13 -18.63
C THR A 881 -10.25 -17.66 -18.69
N GLU A 882 -10.58 -16.90 -17.66
CA GLU A 882 -10.12 -15.51 -17.52
C GLU A 882 -8.60 -15.50 -17.26
N PHE A 883 -7.94 -14.40 -17.61
CA PHE A 883 -6.50 -14.24 -17.56
C PHE A 883 -6.17 -13.11 -16.55
N HIS A 884 -5.36 -13.32 -15.51
CA HIS A 884 -4.50 -14.47 -15.18
C HIS A 884 -4.43 -14.76 -13.67
N TYR A 885 -4.20 -16.01 -13.29
CA TYR A 885 -3.73 -16.38 -11.95
C TYR A 885 -2.22 -16.64 -12.04
N GLY A 886 -1.44 -15.57 -11.93
CA GLY A 886 0.01 -15.55 -12.13
C GLY A 886 0.82 -15.32 -10.85
N LEU A 887 2.14 -15.25 -10.98
CA LEU A 887 3.07 -14.83 -9.94
C LEU A 887 4.00 -13.71 -10.41
N GLU A 888 4.32 -13.74 -11.70
CA GLU A 888 5.18 -12.86 -12.48
C GLU A 888 4.68 -11.41 -12.65
N ASN A 889 5.49 -10.62 -13.35
CA ASN A 889 5.25 -9.21 -13.66
C ASN A 889 4.84 -9.07 -15.15
N ASP A 890 3.58 -9.41 -15.42
CA ASP A 890 3.08 -9.47 -16.79
C ASP A 890 3.02 -8.09 -17.48
N PHE A 891 3.32 -8.08 -18.78
CA PHE A 891 3.54 -6.89 -19.63
C PHE A 891 4.46 -5.81 -19.03
N GLY A 892 5.41 -6.17 -18.15
CA GLY A 892 6.28 -5.20 -17.46
C GLY A 892 5.53 -4.31 -16.47
N GLY A 893 4.44 -4.86 -15.95
CA GLY A 893 3.61 -4.34 -14.90
C GLY A 893 3.07 -5.51 -14.10
N VAL A 894 1.78 -5.44 -13.79
CA VAL A 894 0.99 -6.58 -13.31
C VAL A 894 -0.33 -6.57 -14.09
N TRP A 895 -0.25 -6.36 -15.41
CA TRP A 895 -1.35 -5.76 -16.18
C TRP A 895 -2.67 -6.54 -16.03
N LEU A 896 -2.64 -7.85 -16.27
CA LEU A 896 -3.81 -8.73 -16.22
C LEU A 896 -3.78 -9.72 -15.03
N ASN A 897 -2.93 -9.48 -14.03
CA ASN A 897 -2.73 -10.44 -12.95
C ASN A 897 -3.76 -10.30 -11.82
N THR A 898 -4.67 -11.27 -11.68
CA THR A 898 -5.62 -11.35 -10.54
C THR A 898 -4.94 -11.80 -9.24
N PHE A 899 -3.80 -12.48 -9.37
CA PHE A 899 -2.88 -12.92 -8.33
C PHE A 899 -1.46 -12.56 -8.79
N THR A 900 -0.58 -12.13 -7.88
CA THR A 900 0.82 -11.78 -8.18
C THR A 900 1.66 -11.82 -6.91
N GLY A 901 2.91 -12.32 -6.95
CA GLY A 901 3.81 -12.38 -5.78
C GLY A 901 3.34 -13.20 -4.56
N GLY A 902 2.18 -13.86 -4.63
CA GLY A 902 1.51 -14.50 -3.49
C GLY A 902 0.29 -13.74 -2.94
N TRP A 903 -0.05 -12.58 -3.52
CA TRP A 903 -1.11 -11.67 -3.08
C TRP A 903 -2.30 -11.67 -4.04
N ARG A 904 -3.52 -11.64 -3.48
CA ARG A 904 -4.78 -11.52 -4.25
C ARG A 904 -5.07 -10.06 -4.56
N ARG A 905 -5.63 -9.76 -5.74
CA ARG A 905 -5.99 -8.40 -6.15
C ARG A 905 -7.49 -8.23 -6.35
N THR A 906 -7.93 -7.00 -6.57
CA THR A 906 -9.34 -6.64 -6.77
C THR A 906 -10.04 -7.48 -7.84
N GLY A 907 -9.30 -7.87 -8.90
CA GLY A 907 -9.74 -8.81 -9.92
C GLY A 907 -10.13 -10.19 -9.37
N TYR A 908 -9.31 -10.79 -8.50
CA TYR A 908 -9.60 -12.08 -7.86
C TYR A 908 -10.95 -12.05 -7.12
N HIS A 909 -11.17 -11.00 -6.33
CA HIS A 909 -12.39 -10.85 -5.53
C HIS A 909 -13.63 -10.67 -6.41
N SER A 910 -13.51 -9.96 -7.54
CA SER A 910 -14.60 -9.79 -8.51
C SER A 910 -14.99 -11.11 -9.20
N LEU A 911 -14.01 -11.89 -9.68
CA LEU A 911 -14.25 -13.19 -10.30
C LEU A 911 -14.79 -14.21 -9.28
N LYS A 912 -14.30 -14.19 -8.03
CA LYS A 912 -14.86 -15.01 -6.95
C LYS A 912 -16.35 -14.73 -6.73
N GLN A 913 -16.74 -13.45 -6.67
CA GLN A 913 -18.14 -13.08 -6.52
C GLN A 913 -18.96 -13.52 -7.75
N ALA A 914 -18.42 -13.37 -8.97
CA ALA A 914 -19.06 -13.79 -10.22
C ALA A 914 -19.21 -15.32 -10.34
N TYR A 915 -18.26 -16.09 -9.81
CA TYR A 915 -18.24 -17.56 -9.90
C TYR A 915 -19.04 -18.24 -8.78
N THR A 916 -19.07 -17.67 -7.57
CA THR A 916 -19.71 -18.27 -6.39
C THR A 916 -21.02 -17.60 -5.98
N GLY A 917 -21.33 -16.41 -6.52
CA GLY A 917 -22.40 -15.54 -6.01
C GLY A 917 -22.10 -14.90 -4.64
N THR A 918 -20.93 -15.20 -4.04
CA THR A 918 -20.58 -14.83 -2.67
C THR A 918 -19.32 -13.93 -2.67
N PRO A 919 -19.36 -12.73 -2.07
CA PRO A 919 -18.16 -11.90 -1.95
C PRO A 919 -17.14 -12.55 -1.00
N SER A 920 -15.85 -12.17 -1.09
CA SER A 920 -14.92 -12.47 0.01
C SER A 920 -15.33 -11.71 1.27
N ALA A 921 -15.05 -12.31 2.45
CA ALA A 921 -15.19 -11.64 3.73
C ALA A 921 -14.17 -10.50 3.95
N ASN A 922 -13.07 -10.51 3.18
CA ASN A 922 -12.02 -9.51 3.19
C ASN A 922 -11.41 -9.36 1.77
N THR A 923 -11.02 -8.15 1.40
CA THR A 923 -10.78 -7.70 0.02
C THR A 923 -9.69 -6.64 -0.06
N SER A 924 -8.81 -6.76 -1.06
CA SER A 924 -7.72 -5.80 -1.35
C SER A 924 -8.07 -4.31 -1.20
N PRO A 925 -7.16 -3.48 -0.64
CA PRO A 925 -7.33 -2.04 -0.54
C PRO A 925 -7.65 -1.36 -1.89
N GLU A 926 -8.56 -0.39 -1.87
CA GLU A 926 -9.04 0.29 -3.08
C GLU A 926 -8.37 1.65 -3.24
N ILE A 927 -7.49 1.77 -4.26
CA ILE A 927 -6.84 3.03 -4.62
C ILE A 927 -7.76 3.80 -5.57
N ASN A 928 -8.38 4.85 -5.05
CA ASN A 928 -9.38 5.67 -5.73
C ASN A 928 -8.77 6.83 -6.55
N SER A 929 -7.51 7.17 -6.30
CA SER A 929 -6.76 8.17 -7.09
C SER A 929 -5.24 7.99 -6.96
N MET A 930 -4.50 8.40 -7.98
CA MET A 930 -3.03 8.43 -7.98
C MET A 930 -2.53 9.63 -8.79
N THR A 931 -1.58 10.40 -8.24
CA THR A 931 -0.92 11.53 -8.90
C THR A 931 0.60 11.43 -8.83
N VAL A 932 1.27 11.98 -9.84
CA VAL A 932 2.74 12.07 -9.94
C VAL A 932 3.11 13.49 -10.34
N SER A 933 3.94 14.18 -9.55
CA SER A 933 4.38 15.54 -9.86
C SER A 933 5.35 15.56 -11.04
N ASN A 934 5.28 16.59 -11.90
CA ASN A 934 6.21 16.81 -13.02
C ASN A 934 6.30 15.61 -14.00
N GLN A 935 5.18 14.90 -14.19
CA GLN A 935 5.08 13.60 -14.87
C GLN A 935 5.77 13.52 -16.25
N THR A 936 5.88 14.62 -16.99
CA THR A 936 6.50 14.69 -18.33
C THR A 936 7.97 15.13 -18.35
N ALA A 937 8.52 15.55 -17.20
CA ALA A 937 9.88 16.06 -17.08
C ALA A 937 10.39 15.94 -15.62
N VAL A 938 10.75 14.73 -15.21
CA VAL A 938 11.41 14.47 -13.91
C VAL A 938 12.93 14.43 -14.13
N PRO A 939 13.74 15.28 -13.47
CA PRO A 939 15.19 15.23 -13.57
C PRO A 939 15.76 13.88 -13.13
N ALA A 940 16.69 13.31 -13.90
CA ALA A 940 17.49 12.14 -13.53
C ALA A 940 18.19 12.34 -12.17
N GLY A 941 18.09 11.36 -11.28
CA GLY A 941 18.58 11.45 -9.89
C GLY A 941 17.83 12.46 -8.99
N GLY A 942 16.92 13.26 -9.55
CA GLY A 942 16.10 14.23 -8.83
C GLY A 942 15.00 13.58 -7.99
N THR A 943 14.17 14.41 -7.33
CA THR A 943 13.02 13.92 -6.56
C THR A 943 11.70 14.44 -7.12
N PHE A 944 10.66 13.63 -6.95
CA PHE A 944 9.28 13.94 -7.31
C PHE A 944 8.33 13.38 -6.23
N THR A 945 7.07 13.82 -6.21
CA THR A 945 6.06 13.25 -5.31
C THR A 945 5.13 12.30 -6.04
N VAL A 946 4.74 11.25 -5.32
CA VAL A 946 3.68 10.31 -5.68
C VAL A 946 2.66 10.34 -4.55
N ASN A 947 1.38 10.53 -4.87
CA ASN A 947 0.31 10.56 -3.88
C ASN A 947 -0.85 9.66 -4.33
N VAL A 948 -1.33 8.80 -3.45
CA VAL A 948 -2.50 7.94 -3.66
C VAL A 948 -3.59 8.23 -2.64
N GLY A 949 -4.84 8.30 -3.10
CA GLY A 949 -6.02 8.27 -2.24
C GLY A 949 -6.52 6.83 -2.14
N VAL A 950 -6.30 6.16 -1.02
CA VAL A 950 -6.61 4.74 -0.82
C VAL A 950 -7.47 4.51 0.42
N SER A 951 -8.33 3.50 0.36
CA SER A 951 -9.20 3.07 1.46
C SER A 951 -9.26 1.54 1.51
N ASP A 952 -9.11 0.96 2.70
CA ASP A 952 -9.35 -0.47 2.90
C ASP A 952 -10.86 -0.73 3.13
N PRO A 953 -11.52 -1.67 2.42
CA PRO A 953 -12.95 -1.91 2.57
C PRO A 953 -13.38 -2.59 3.90
N GLN A 954 -12.44 -3.11 4.69
CA GLN A 954 -12.71 -3.68 6.03
C GLN A 954 -12.13 -2.82 7.17
N GLY A 955 -11.24 -1.86 6.86
CA GLY A 955 -10.55 -1.02 7.83
C GLY A 955 -9.22 -1.60 8.32
N ASP A 956 -8.64 -2.57 7.60
CA ASP A 956 -7.31 -3.10 7.89
C ASP A 956 -6.21 -2.02 7.67
N GLN A 957 -5.04 -2.20 8.32
CA GLN A 957 -3.96 -1.21 8.28
C GLN A 957 -3.15 -1.32 6.99
N ILE A 958 -3.26 -0.31 6.12
CA ILE A 958 -2.54 -0.29 4.85
C ILE A 958 -1.04 -0.02 5.06
N ARG A 959 -0.19 -0.91 4.51
CA ARG A 959 1.26 -0.71 4.34
C ARG A 959 1.62 -0.63 2.85
N TYR A 960 2.73 0.04 2.52
CA TYR A 960 3.04 0.44 1.15
C TYR A 960 4.40 -0.06 0.63
N ASN A 961 4.46 -0.35 -0.67
CA ASN A 961 5.73 -0.44 -1.42
C ASN A 961 5.62 0.30 -2.75
N LEU A 962 6.76 0.76 -3.29
CA LEU A 962 6.85 1.35 -4.62
C LEU A 962 7.83 0.57 -5.49
N MET A 963 7.46 0.33 -6.74
CA MET A 963 8.23 -0.40 -7.75
C MET A 963 8.32 0.41 -9.05
N PHE A 964 9.45 0.33 -9.75
CA PHE A 964 9.66 0.97 -11.06
C PHE A 964 9.73 -0.08 -12.18
N SER A 965 9.18 0.26 -13.35
CA SER A 965 9.37 -0.49 -14.61
C SER A 965 10.03 0.39 -15.66
N ASN A 966 11.01 -0.16 -16.39
CA ASN A 966 11.68 0.46 -17.53
C ASN A 966 11.35 -0.20 -18.87
N LYS A 967 10.24 -0.96 -18.97
CA LYS A 967 9.83 -1.65 -20.21
C LYS A 967 9.87 -0.76 -21.45
N HIS A 968 9.40 0.48 -21.34
CA HIS A 968 9.35 1.44 -22.46
C HIS A 968 10.72 2.07 -22.80
N ILE A 969 11.81 1.52 -22.23
CA ILE A 969 13.22 1.88 -22.48
C ILE A 969 14.02 0.62 -22.86
N THR A 970 13.76 -0.53 -22.22
CA THR A 970 14.56 -1.76 -22.35
C THR A 970 13.86 -2.93 -23.03
N GLY A 971 12.53 -2.87 -23.16
CA GLY A 971 11.68 -4.04 -23.50
C GLY A 971 11.52 -5.04 -22.35
N GLY A 972 12.22 -4.89 -21.22
CA GLY A 972 12.21 -5.83 -20.10
C GLY A 972 10.94 -5.76 -19.26
N THR A 973 10.51 -6.90 -18.71
CA THR A 973 9.32 -7.02 -17.86
C THR A 973 9.62 -6.98 -16.35
N GLY A 974 10.89 -6.90 -15.94
CA GLY A 974 11.28 -6.84 -14.54
C GLY A 974 10.99 -5.49 -13.88
N PHE A 975 10.73 -5.52 -12.57
CA PHE A 975 10.66 -4.33 -11.73
C PHE A 975 11.98 -4.07 -10.99
N SER A 976 12.26 -2.80 -10.69
CA SER A 976 13.29 -2.39 -9.73
C SER A 976 12.69 -1.77 -8.46
N ASN A 977 13.41 -1.93 -7.35
CA ASN A 977 13.02 -1.51 -6.01
C ASN A 977 13.18 0.01 -5.82
N VAL A 978 12.10 0.73 -5.51
CA VAL A 978 12.15 2.21 -5.41
C VAL A 978 12.74 2.67 -4.08
N ARG A 979 13.62 3.69 -4.11
CA ARG A 979 13.99 4.45 -2.90
C ARG A 979 13.01 5.61 -2.72
N PHE A 980 12.23 5.55 -1.65
CA PHE A 980 11.24 6.57 -1.30
C PHE A 980 11.25 6.89 0.19
N THR A 981 10.74 8.07 0.55
CA THR A 981 10.37 8.45 1.92
C THR A 981 8.87 8.63 1.96
N GLN A 982 8.17 7.88 2.81
CA GLN A 982 6.75 8.10 3.06
C GLN A 982 6.57 9.36 3.92
N THR A 983 5.90 10.36 3.38
CA THR A 983 5.67 11.68 4.01
C THR A 983 4.27 11.83 4.61
N GLY A 984 3.36 10.90 4.31
CA GLY A 984 2.02 10.81 4.90
C GLY A 984 1.33 9.49 4.53
N ASN A 985 0.06 9.33 4.92
CA ASN A 985 -0.72 8.19 4.42
C ASN A 985 -0.90 8.31 2.90
N GLY A 986 -0.45 7.31 2.14
CA GLY A 986 -0.46 7.33 0.67
C GLY A 986 0.42 8.39 0.00
N ALA A 987 1.28 9.12 0.74
CA ALA A 987 2.09 10.21 0.20
C ALA A 987 3.59 9.90 0.30
N PHE A 988 4.31 10.06 -0.81
CA PHE A 988 5.72 9.65 -0.94
C PHE A 988 6.54 10.72 -1.67
N THR A 989 7.74 11.00 -1.15
CA THR A 989 8.84 11.61 -1.93
C THR A 989 9.68 10.49 -2.51
N VAL A 990 9.89 10.51 -3.82
CA VAL A 990 10.51 9.43 -4.61
C VAL A 990 11.74 9.97 -5.33
N THR A 991 12.85 9.23 -5.32
CA THR A 991 14.03 9.53 -6.15
C THR A 991 13.86 8.91 -7.54
N ALA A 992 14.08 9.71 -8.59
CA ALA A 992 14.07 9.23 -9.97
C ALA A 992 15.34 8.44 -10.31
N PRO A 993 15.25 7.41 -11.16
CA PRO A 993 16.44 6.71 -11.65
C PRO A 993 17.25 7.63 -12.58
N GLU A 994 18.52 7.28 -12.81
CA GLU A 994 19.43 8.08 -13.65
C GLU A 994 19.30 7.77 -15.15
N GLN A 995 18.80 6.58 -15.51
CA GLN A 995 18.54 6.20 -16.90
C GLN A 995 17.34 6.98 -17.47
N LEU A 996 17.60 7.76 -18.52
CA LEU A 996 16.61 8.55 -19.25
C LEU A 996 15.54 7.70 -19.94
N GLY A 997 14.35 8.26 -20.12
CA GLY A 997 13.26 7.65 -20.89
C GLY A 997 11.93 7.64 -20.15
N VAL A 998 10.96 6.85 -20.64
CA VAL A 998 9.64 6.72 -19.99
C VAL A 998 9.63 5.50 -19.09
N TRP A 999 9.40 5.75 -17.81
CA TRP A 999 9.25 4.76 -16.74
C TRP A 999 7.78 4.63 -16.35
N LYS A 1000 7.41 3.56 -15.65
CA LYS A 1000 6.18 3.49 -14.84
C LYS A 1000 6.54 3.33 -13.37
N VAL A 1001 5.85 4.06 -12.50
CA VAL A 1001 5.87 3.85 -11.03
C VAL A 1001 4.59 3.16 -10.61
N TYR A 1002 4.73 2.09 -9.85
CA TYR A 1002 3.64 1.30 -9.28
C TYR A 1002 3.63 1.50 -7.76
N VAL A 1003 2.45 1.74 -7.19
CA VAL A 1003 2.21 1.78 -5.74
C VAL A 1003 1.44 0.53 -5.35
N TYR A 1004 2.00 -0.25 -4.43
CA TYR A 1004 1.39 -1.43 -3.83
C TYR A 1004 0.84 -1.04 -2.46
N ALA A 1005 -0.42 -1.37 -2.18
CA ALA A 1005 -1.10 -1.14 -0.90
C ALA A 1005 -1.60 -2.47 -0.32
N PHE A 1006 -0.95 -2.94 0.75
CA PHE A 1006 -1.19 -4.25 1.38
C PHE A 1006 -2.06 -4.13 2.63
N ASP A 1007 -2.99 -5.07 2.83
CA ASP A 1007 -3.89 -5.16 4.00
C ASP A 1007 -3.35 -6.01 5.17
N GLY A 1008 -2.33 -6.84 4.93
CA GLY A 1008 -1.83 -7.82 5.89
C GLY A 1008 -2.69 -9.08 6.05
N GLN A 1009 -3.80 -9.19 5.31
CA GLN A 1009 -4.71 -10.35 5.25
C GLN A 1009 -4.44 -11.26 4.03
N GLY A 1010 -3.55 -10.83 3.12
CA GLY A 1010 -3.13 -11.59 1.95
C GLY A 1010 -3.54 -10.99 0.61
N ASN A 1011 -4.03 -9.75 0.60
CA ASN A 1011 -4.47 -9.08 -0.62
C ASN A 1011 -3.76 -7.72 -0.79
N VAL A 1012 -3.78 -7.20 -2.02
CA VAL A 1012 -3.05 -5.98 -2.41
C VAL A 1012 -3.85 -5.20 -3.46
N GLY A 1013 -3.94 -3.88 -3.27
CA GLY A 1013 -4.35 -2.95 -4.33
C GLY A 1013 -3.12 -2.38 -5.02
N ILE A 1014 -3.10 -2.33 -6.36
CA ILE A 1014 -1.96 -1.80 -7.11
C ILE A 1014 -2.43 -0.74 -8.11
N GLU A 1015 -1.76 0.40 -8.12
CA GLU A 1015 -1.96 1.47 -9.11
C GLU A 1015 -0.65 1.91 -9.75
N GLN A 1016 -0.75 2.43 -10.97
CA GLN A 1016 0.41 2.90 -11.73
C GLN A 1016 0.20 4.25 -12.41
N LYS A 1017 1.30 4.96 -12.65
CA LYS A 1017 1.39 6.04 -13.64
C LYS A 1017 2.75 6.02 -14.32
N SER A 1018 2.81 6.39 -15.60
CA SER A 1018 4.09 6.68 -16.25
C SER A 1018 4.72 7.95 -15.70
N PHE A 1019 6.04 8.09 -15.85
CA PHE A 1019 6.74 9.36 -15.75
C PHE A 1019 7.96 9.37 -16.67
N LYS A 1020 8.32 10.54 -17.20
CA LYS A 1020 9.47 10.69 -18.10
C LYS A 1020 10.68 11.27 -17.36
N VAL A 1021 11.75 10.48 -17.31
CA VAL A 1021 13.05 10.91 -16.81
C VAL A 1021 13.79 11.68 -17.91
N VAL A 1022 14.25 12.88 -17.58
CA VAL A 1022 14.96 13.82 -18.46
C VAL A 1022 16.31 14.23 -17.86
N PRO A 1023 17.26 14.73 -18.65
CA PRO A 1023 18.54 15.23 -18.13
C PRO A 1023 18.35 16.30 -17.03
N PRO A 1024 19.25 16.37 -16.04
CA PRO A 1024 19.14 17.33 -14.96
C PRO A 1024 19.34 18.76 -15.47
N THR A 1025 18.53 19.69 -14.97
CA THR A 1025 18.64 21.12 -15.35
C THR A 1025 19.74 21.78 -14.52
N ILE A 1026 20.89 22.02 -15.13
CA ILE A 1026 22.05 22.62 -14.46
C ILE A 1026 21.99 24.16 -14.57
N PRO A 1027 22.12 24.90 -13.45
CA PRO A 1027 22.15 26.36 -13.49
C PRO A 1027 23.35 26.91 -14.27
N GLY A 1028 23.11 27.97 -15.04
CA GLY A 1028 24.12 28.68 -15.83
C GLY A 1028 24.08 28.35 -17.33
N THR A 1029 25.05 28.90 -18.08
CA THR A 1029 25.22 28.64 -19.51
C THR A 1029 26.23 27.52 -19.74
N ASN A 1030 25.87 26.48 -20.49
CA ASN A 1030 26.83 25.47 -20.97
C ASN A 1030 27.77 26.12 -22.00
N ILE A 1031 29.01 26.39 -21.60
CA ILE A 1031 30.07 26.96 -22.45
C ILE A 1031 30.88 25.89 -23.21
N ALA A 1032 30.63 24.60 -22.97
CA ALA A 1032 31.19 23.49 -23.75
C ALA A 1032 30.43 23.23 -25.06
N LEU A 1033 29.14 23.59 -25.12
CA LEU A 1033 28.24 23.30 -26.23
C LEU A 1033 28.82 23.71 -27.60
N GLY A 1034 28.98 22.73 -28.49
CA GLY A 1034 29.49 22.93 -29.86
C GLY A 1034 30.96 23.34 -29.96
N LYS A 1035 31.76 23.20 -28.89
CA LYS A 1035 33.19 23.53 -28.88
C LYS A 1035 34.06 22.46 -29.53
N THR A 1036 35.32 22.81 -29.82
CA THR A 1036 36.32 21.86 -30.28
C THR A 1036 36.68 20.89 -29.16
N VAL A 1037 36.51 19.59 -29.41
CA VAL A 1037 36.86 18.51 -28.46
C VAL A 1037 37.98 17.65 -29.04
N THR A 1038 38.94 17.27 -28.20
CA THR A 1038 39.92 16.22 -28.50
C THR A 1038 39.90 15.16 -27.40
N ALA A 1039 40.35 13.94 -27.71
CA ALA A 1039 40.40 12.82 -26.77
C ALA A 1039 41.68 11.99 -26.98
N SER A 1040 42.02 11.17 -25.99
CA SER A 1040 43.14 10.21 -26.09
C SER A 1040 42.91 9.15 -27.17
N SER A 1041 41.65 8.71 -27.33
CA SER A 1041 41.18 7.84 -28.40
C SER A 1041 39.65 7.91 -28.52
N TYR A 1042 39.10 7.30 -29.57
CA TYR A 1042 37.66 7.10 -29.75
C TYR A 1042 37.41 5.81 -30.54
N GLN A 1043 36.24 5.20 -30.38
CA GLN A 1043 35.86 3.99 -31.14
C GLN A 1043 35.53 4.38 -32.59
N PRO A 1044 36.23 3.86 -33.61
CA PRO A 1044 36.01 4.23 -35.01
C PRO A 1044 34.74 3.61 -35.61
N THR A 1045 34.14 2.65 -34.91
CA THR A 1045 32.87 1.98 -35.25
C THR A 1045 32.00 1.84 -34.00
N GLY A 1046 30.71 1.62 -34.21
CA GLY A 1046 29.69 1.54 -33.17
C GLY A 1046 28.29 1.48 -33.79
N THR A 1047 27.25 1.27 -32.97
CA THR A 1047 25.87 1.04 -33.42
C THR A 1047 25.35 2.14 -34.36
N ASN A 1048 25.77 3.39 -34.12
CA ASN A 1048 25.42 4.58 -34.91
C ASN A 1048 26.65 5.19 -35.64
N GLY A 1049 27.67 4.38 -35.94
CA GLY A 1049 28.93 4.84 -36.53
C GLY A 1049 30.03 5.19 -35.51
N PRO A 1050 31.04 6.00 -35.88
CA PRO A 1050 32.16 6.36 -35.00
C PRO A 1050 31.69 7.13 -33.75
N GLN A 1051 32.23 6.82 -32.57
CA GLN A 1051 31.81 7.41 -31.29
C GLN A 1051 32.65 8.67 -30.96
N LEU A 1052 32.49 9.71 -31.78
CA LEU A 1052 33.38 10.88 -31.86
C LEU A 1052 33.47 11.72 -30.57
N PRO A 1053 34.63 12.35 -30.26
CA PRO A 1053 34.76 13.25 -29.11
C PRO A 1053 33.79 14.44 -29.11
N SER A 1054 33.43 14.95 -30.30
CA SER A 1054 32.46 16.05 -30.44
C SER A 1054 31.06 15.72 -29.93
N TYR A 1055 30.70 14.44 -29.87
CA TYR A 1055 29.41 13.98 -29.32
C TYR A 1055 29.35 14.03 -27.79
N ALA A 1056 30.41 14.44 -27.10
CA ALA A 1056 30.36 14.75 -25.68
C ALA A 1056 29.94 16.21 -25.40
N VAL A 1057 29.67 17.04 -26.41
CA VAL A 1057 29.30 18.46 -26.21
C VAL A 1057 28.24 18.95 -27.21
N ASP A 1058 27.44 18.03 -27.76
CA ASP A 1058 26.37 18.35 -28.71
C ASP A 1058 24.98 18.50 -28.03
N ASN A 1059 24.87 18.23 -26.73
CA ASN A 1059 23.62 18.21 -25.95
C ASN A 1059 22.57 17.24 -26.53
N ASN A 1060 22.98 16.18 -27.24
CA ASN A 1060 22.12 15.13 -27.75
C ASN A 1060 22.43 13.77 -27.09
N TYR A 1061 21.62 13.42 -26.08
CA TYR A 1061 21.70 12.17 -25.31
C TYR A 1061 21.38 10.87 -26.11
N SER A 1062 21.48 10.90 -27.44
CA SER A 1062 21.50 9.73 -28.34
C SER A 1062 22.83 9.57 -29.11
N THR A 1063 23.74 10.54 -29.02
CA THR A 1063 25.13 10.48 -29.49
C THR A 1063 26.08 10.54 -28.30
N ARG A 1064 27.26 9.92 -28.42
CA ARG A 1064 28.24 9.83 -27.32
C ARG A 1064 29.68 9.79 -27.83
N TRP A 1065 30.60 10.35 -27.04
CA TRP A 1065 31.99 9.92 -27.12
C TRP A 1065 32.15 8.56 -26.46
N ALA A 1066 32.94 7.67 -27.04
CA ALA A 1066 33.41 6.47 -26.36
C ALA A 1066 34.87 6.21 -26.70
N SER A 1067 35.73 6.06 -25.68
CA SER A 1067 37.14 5.69 -25.87
C SER A 1067 37.29 4.24 -26.33
N GLU A 1068 38.44 3.90 -26.89
CA GLU A 1068 38.88 2.49 -26.96
C GLU A 1068 38.98 1.90 -25.55
N TRP A 1069 39.03 0.56 -25.42
CA TRP A 1069 38.86 -0.17 -24.15
C TRP A 1069 40.09 -0.15 -23.22
N LEU A 1070 40.82 0.95 -23.24
CA LEU A 1070 42.05 1.21 -22.48
C LEU A 1070 41.77 1.31 -20.97
N PRO A 1071 42.77 1.04 -20.09
CA PRO A 1071 42.62 1.23 -18.65
C PRO A 1071 42.39 2.70 -18.25
N THR A 1072 42.94 3.64 -19.01
CA THR A 1072 42.80 5.08 -18.83
C THR A 1072 42.52 5.75 -20.17
N ALA A 1073 41.70 6.80 -20.16
CA ALA A 1073 41.39 7.62 -21.33
C ALA A 1073 40.99 9.02 -20.88
N TRP A 1074 41.09 10.01 -21.77
CA TRP A 1074 40.63 11.37 -21.49
C TRP A 1074 39.90 11.99 -22.67
N VAL A 1075 39.02 12.95 -22.36
CA VAL A 1075 38.35 13.84 -23.31
C VAL A 1075 38.46 15.28 -22.80
N GLN A 1076 38.78 16.23 -23.67
CA GLN A 1076 39.00 17.63 -23.31
C GLN A 1076 38.31 18.59 -24.29
N VAL A 1077 37.79 19.69 -23.76
CA VAL A 1077 37.10 20.75 -24.50
C VAL A 1077 37.98 22.00 -24.53
N ASP A 1078 38.16 22.61 -25.72
CA ASP A 1078 38.72 23.96 -25.87
C ASP A 1078 37.60 24.99 -25.86
N LEU A 1079 37.49 25.78 -24.79
CA LEU A 1079 36.47 26.83 -24.64
C LEU A 1079 36.72 28.02 -25.61
N GLY A 1080 37.88 28.05 -26.28
CA GLY A 1080 38.32 29.06 -27.25
C GLY A 1080 39.02 30.28 -26.63
N SER A 1081 38.86 30.47 -25.32
CA SER A 1081 39.55 31.46 -24.50
C SER A 1081 39.56 30.99 -23.05
N VAL A 1082 40.37 31.64 -22.19
CA VAL A 1082 40.28 31.41 -20.75
C VAL A 1082 38.91 31.87 -20.25
N GLN A 1083 38.18 30.98 -19.58
CA GLN A 1083 36.87 31.23 -18.96
C GLN A 1083 36.91 30.79 -17.50
N THR A 1084 36.08 31.40 -16.67
CA THR A 1084 35.74 30.89 -15.33
C THR A 1084 34.43 30.12 -15.41
N PHE A 1085 34.36 28.97 -14.74
CA PHE A 1085 33.16 28.14 -14.60
C PHE A 1085 33.01 27.67 -13.15
N ASN A 1086 31.81 27.21 -12.77
CA ASN A 1086 31.47 26.81 -11.40
C ASN A 1086 30.74 25.47 -11.27
N ARG A 1087 30.28 24.87 -12.39
CA ARG A 1087 29.76 23.51 -12.44
C ARG A 1087 30.25 22.76 -13.68
N VAL A 1088 30.27 21.43 -13.58
CA VAL A 1088 30.47 20.50 -14.70
C VAL A 1088 29.43 19.39 -14.58
N LEU A 1089 28.78 19.05 -15.70
CA LEU A 1089 27.90 17.88 -15.80
C LEU A 1089 28.63 16.80 -16.60
N LEU A 1090 28.75 15.59 -16.04
CA LEU A 1090 29.10 14.40 -16.79
C LEU A 1090 27.87 13.50 -16.89
N ALA A 1091 27.45 13.17 -18.11
CA ALA A 1091 26.39 12.20 -18.35
C ALA A 1091 27.02 10.93 -18.94
N TRP A 1092 27.20 9.90 -18.13
CA TRP A 1092 27.88 8.67 -18.50
C TRP A 1092 26.97 7.68 -19.24
N GLU A 1093 27.57 6.91 -20.13
CA GLU A 1093 27.00 5.64 -20.61
C GLU A 1093 27.33 4.51 -19.62
N ALA A 1094 26.80 3.29 -19.80
CA ALA A 1094 27.11 2.15 -18.93
C ALA A 1094 28.63 1.86 -18.85
N ALA A 1095 29.41 2.22 -19.87
CA ALA A 1095 30.88 2.28 -19.80
C ALA A 1095 31.39 3.55 -19.05
N TYR A 1096 31.12 3.65 -17.74
CA TYR A 1096 31.48 4.80 -16.91
C TYR A 1096 32.83 4.67 -16.15
N ALA A 1097 33.29 5.78 -15.57
CA ALA A 1097 34.46 5.84 -14.70
C ALA A 1097 34.10 5.67 -13.21
N THR A 1098 34.61 4.63 -12.55
CA THR A 1098 34.61 4.55 -11.08
C THR A 1098 35.64 5.51 -10.47
N GLY A 1099 36.71 5.83 -11.19
CA GLY A 1099 37.70 6.84 -10.81
C GLY A 1099 38.02 7.78 -11.95
N TYR A 1100 37.99 9.08 -11.68
CA TYR A 1100 38.35 10.11 -12.65
C TYR A 1100 38.78 11.42 -11.99
N GLN A 1101 39.36 12.30 -12.80
CA GLN A 1101 39.81 13.65 -12.43
C GLN A 1101 39.19 14.67 -13.38
N LEU A 1102 38.64 15.78 -12.85
CA LEU A 1102 38.44 16.99 -13.65
C LEU A 1102 39.71 17.84 -13.56
N GLN A 1103 40.16 18.34 -14.71
CA GLN A 1103 41.41 19.09 -14.82
C GLN A 1103 41.22 20.31 -15.71
N VAL A 1104 41.92 21.40 -15.39
CA VAL A 1104 41.93 22.64 -16.20
C VAL A 1104 43.34 22.99 -16.68
N SER A 1105 43.42 23.71 -17.79
CA SER A 1105 44.66 24.21 -18.38
C SER A 1105 44.45 25.51 -19.16
N ASN A 1106 45.50 26.33 -19.29
CA ASN A 1106 45.50 27.52 -20.15
C ASN A 1106 46.15 27.27 -21.53
N ASP A 1107 47.00 26.25 -21.65
CA ASP A 1107 47.83 25.95 -22.82
C ASP A 1107 47.55 24.56 -23.44
N GLY A 1108 46.77 23.70 -22.75
CA GLY A 1108 46.44 22.34 -23.15
C GLY A 1108 47.50 21.30 -22.75
N THR A 1109 48.61 21.71 -22.13
CA THR A 1109 49.74 20.82 -21.79
C THR A 1109 50.05 20.80 -20.30
N ASN A 1110 49.92 21.93 -19.60
CA ASN A 1110 50.07 22.03 -18.14
C ASN A 1110 48.69 21.98 -17.48
N TRP A 1111 48.45 20.97 -16.65
CA TRP A 1111 47.12 20.65 -16.10
C TRP A 1111 47.08 20.73 -14.58
N THR A 1112 45.99 21.27 -14.03
CA THR A 1112 45.70 21.32 -12.59
C THR A 1112 44.41 20.57 -12.29
N ASN A 1113 44.41 19.67 -11.30
CA ASN A 1113 43.20 18.98 -10.85
C ASN A 1113 42.28 19.96 -10.10
N VAL A 1114 40.98 19.93 -10.42
CA VAL A 1114 39.93 20.74 -9.75
C VAL A 1114 38.84 19.89 -9.11
N TYR A 1115 38.75 18.62 -9.50
CA TYR A 1115 37.96 17.57 -8.82
C TYR A 1115 38.65 16.21 -9.02
N THR A 1116 38.44 15.27 -8.11
CA THR A 1116 38.93 13.88 -8.23
C THR A 1116 38.03 12.97 -7.42
N THR A 1117 37.63 11.84 -8.00
CA THR A 1117 36.87 10.78 -7.32
C THR A 1117 37.47 9.41 -7.59
N THR A 1118 37.20 8.46 -6.69
CA THR A 1118 37.49 7.02 -6.83
C THR A 1118 36.26 6.18 -6.49
N SER A 1119 35.07 6.79 -6.51
CA SER A 1119 33.78 6.14 -6.24
C SER A 1119 32.66 6.76 -7.08
N GLY A 1120 32.91 7.03 -8.36
CA GLY A 1120 31.86 7.41 -9.31
C GLY A 1120 30.90 6.24 -9.58
N ASN A 1121 29.61 6.53 -9.76
CA ASN A 1121 28.53 5.57 -9.96
C ASN A 1121 28.00 5.49 -11.41
N GLY A 1122 28.45 6.38 -12.29
CA GLY A 1122 27.92 6.52 -13.65
C GLY A 1122 26.79 7.53 -13.69
N GLY A 1123 25.79 7.30 -14.56
CA GLY A 1123 24.60 8.15 -14.63
C GLY A 1123 24.92 9.63 -14.87
N PHE A 1124 24.58 10.48 -13.90
CA PHE A 1124 24.74 11.93 -13.99
C PHE A 1124 25.53 12.50 -12.80
N ASP A 1125 26.81 12.83 -13.02
CA ASP A 1125 27.63 13.57 -12.05
C ASP A 1125 27.44 15.09 -12.25
N ASP A 1126 26.69 15.74 -11.34
CA ASP A 1126 26.57 17.21 -11.27
C ASP A 1126 27.59 17.81 -10.29
N ILE A 1127 28.77 18.15 -10.81
CA ILE A 1127 29.96 18.48 -10.02
C ILE A 1127 30.06 19.99 -9.82
N THR A 1128 29.95 20.46 -8.58
CA THR A 1128 30.30 21.84 -8.22
C THR A 1128 31.82 21.99 -8.09
N ALA A 1129 32.45 22.62 -9.08
CA ALA A 1129 33.88 22.90 -9.11
C ALA A 1129 34.12 24.30 -9.70
N THR A 1130 34.65 25.22 -8.90
CA THR A 1130 35.00 26.58 -9.36
C THR A 1130 36.44 26.62 -9.86
N ALA A 1131 36.62 26.95 -11.13
CA ALA A 1131 37.93 26.99 -11.77
C ALA A 1131 37.99 27.98 -12.94
N THR A 1132 39.21 28.33 -13.33
CA THR A 1132 39.50 29.20 -14.48
C THR A 1132 40.50 28.51 -15.40
N GLY A 1133 40.18 28.42 -16.70
CA GLY A 1133 41.03 27.78 -17.70
C GLY A 1133 40.50 27.97 -19.12
N ARG A 1134 41.32 27.68 -20.14
CA ARG A 1134 40.88 27.60 -21.54
C ARG A 1134 40.42 26.19 -21.91
N TYR A 1135 41.16 25.19 -21.44
CA TYR A 1135 40.89 23.79 -21.67
C TYR A 1135 40.40 23.14 -20.38
N VAL A 1136 39.40 22.26 -20.50
CA VAL A 1136 38.86 21.47 -19.39
C VAL A 1136 38.80 20.02 -19.83
N ARG A 1137 39.21 19.09 -18.95
CA ARG A 1137 39.40 17.67 -19.27
C ARG A 1137 38.80 16.76 -18.20
N VAL A 1138 38.10 15.72 -18.65
CA VAL A 1138 37.84 14.51 -17.86
C VAL A 1138 38.97 13.52 -18.15
N ASN A 1139 39.66 13.07 -17.10
CA ASN A 1139 40.70 12.04 -17.19
C ASN A 1139 40.28 10.82 -16.37
N GLY A 1140 39.89 9.73 -17.04
CA GLY A 1140 39.49 8.46 -16.43
C GLY A 1140 40.69 7.69 -15.91
N THR A 1141 40.67 7.36 -14.62
CA THR A 1141 41.75 6.68 -13.89
C THR A 1141 41.38 5.26 -13.44
N ALA A 1142 40.09 4.97 -13.28
CA ALA A 1142 39.55 3.62 -13.11
C ALA A 1142 38.18 3.50 -13.81
N LYS A 1143 37.97 2.38 -14.51
CA LYS A 1143 36.74 2.08 -15.26
C LYS A 1143 35.83 1.11 -14.52
N ALA A 1144 34.52 1.25 -14.73
CA ALA A 1144 33.50 0.42 -14.10
C ALA A 1144 33.31 -0.96 -14.77
N THR A 1145 33.65 -1.08 -16.05
CA THR A 1145 33.35 -2.26 -16.87
C THR A 1145 34.58 -2.74 -17.65
N ALA A 1146 34.43 -3.83 -18.41
CA ALA A 1146 35.47 -4.31 -19.32
C ALA A 1146 35.76 -3.33 -20.49
N TYR A 1147 34.84 -2.43 -20.82
CA TYR A 1147 34.88 -1.54 -21.99
C TYR A 1147 35.83 -0.35 -21.81
N GLY A 1148 35.64 0.74 -22.56
CA GLY A 1148 36.35 2.00 -22.37
C GLY A 1148 35.64 2.92 -21.37
N TYR A 1149 35.77 4.22 -21.62
CA TYR A 1149 35.03 5.30 -20.97
C TYR A 1149 34.09 5.94 -21.99
N SER A 1150 32.88 6.33 -21.61
CA SER A 1150 31.92 6.95 -22.54
C SER A 1150 30.95 7.93 -21.88
N LEU A 1151 30.74 9.05 -22.58
CA LEU A 1151 29.92 10.19 -22.14
C LEU A 1151 28.93 10.58 -23.24
N TRP A 1152 27.65 10.73 -22.88
CA TRP A 1152 26.61 11.37 -23.67
C TRP A 1152 26.71 12.90 -23.65
N GLU A 1153 27.24 13.49 -22.56
CA GLU A 1153 27.48 14.93 -22.43
C GLU A 1153 28.58 15.21 -21.38
N PHE A 1154 29.37 16.25 -21.62
CA PHE A 1154 30.41 16.84 -20.78
C PHE A 1154 30.20 18.36 -20.76
N GLY A 1155 29.09 18.78 -20.16
CA GLY A 1155 28.69 20.19 -20.10
C GLY A 1155 29.53 20.95 -19.06
N ILE A 1156 29.96 22.16 -19.40
CA ILE A 1156 30.75 23.03 -18.52
C ILE A 1156 29.98 24.31 -18.32
N TYR A 1157 29.63 24.64 -17.07
CA TYR A 1157 28.63 25.67 -16.76
C TYR A 1157 29.21 26.84 -15.97
N LYS A 1158 28.92 28.04 -16.45
CA LYS A 1158 29.13 29.30 -15.71
C LYS A 1158 27.79 30.00 -15.45
N ASN A 1159 27.63 30.57 -14.26
CA ASN A 1159 26.54 31.47 -13.92
C ASN A 1159 26.57 32.75 -14.78
#